data_AF-A0A6P0SEQ8-F1
#
_entry.id   AF-A0A6P0SEQ8-F1
#
_cell.length_a   1.000
_cell.length_b   1.000
_cell.length_c   1.000
_cell.angle_alpha   90.00
_cell.angle_beta   90.00
_cell.angle_gamma   90.00
#
_symmetry.space_group_name_H-M   'P 1'
#
loop_
_entity.id
_entity.type
_entity.pdbx_description
1 polymer ?
#
loop_
_entity_poly.entity_id
_entity_poly.type
_entity_poly.pdbx_seq_one_letter_code
_entity_poly.pdbx_strand_id
1 'polypeptide(L)'
;MTANLEVNKALLEIILYNEYQLFANTFKRSCYIVINNWYSQRKLNYITQLIKILDNSKNKTKNSFSKLVNRQINWLVTFLKSDAYNQLKLFNEINSNAKRGYWSSRYASYLLVPQYLDHKNPIEQRKIAIDIAKQLTEKFTFDLARYTVHYNSPVLKPEDTYNPTNIGNEVIDIIKKIESKQLWSNYNYQARIFVKQIKNLNYRDFKQSLKKYLLTYVHNHKSLAIVNTKISQKIDQLYTDYNQSTISIDLILRTCRRLVELFTTENSQEPSPLFILLTTQEDPLTLVSILLKIVLICKYVKAHVDVCLAKIIRYYKNSPEQECKWFINFLEVFNIVIAIYTQNIQYNIIKIEDEQPDNPRVISSDSYRVFSQLKGYDLRGTNLSGADLRNTKLRAADLRGANLSGANLSQADLSLAKLSGANLSGANLSGVKLITADLNSADLSSTNLGGADLRRTNLQQANLINASLNESNLLHADLQNADLSDANLSGASLQNAKLSGVNLSGANLNRADLRDTKLNHANLRGANLKQANLNNANLCQANLSQAQLNHSNLNHVNLDGANLTQAHLRGASLNYASLRKTNLSYAQLSHAQLSYGDLSGSELSYAQLRHVDLTNADLSQTNLMDTNLFGSNLQKANVQGAKFWYNAVLPDKIKPELEQRGAIFIVNG
;
A
#
# COMPACT_ATOMS: atom_id res chain seq x y z
N MET A 1 9.99 -21.07 -35.64
CA MET A 1 10.30 -22.39 -35.05
C MET A 1 11.16 -22.15 -33.84
N THR A 2 10.68 -22.48 -32.64
CA THR A 2 11.45 -22.35 -31.39
C THR A 2 12.34 -23.57 -31.15
N ALA A 3 13.47 -23.33 -30.50
CA ALA A 3 14.66 -24.19 -30.36
C ALA A 3 14.54 -25.41 -29.43
N ASN A 4 13.34 -25.99 -29.21
CA ASN A 4 13.18 -27.17 -28.37
C ASN A 4 12.57 -28.34 -29.16
N LEU A 5 13.43 -29.28 -29.56
CA LEU A 5 13.07 -30.44 -30.37
C LEU A 5 12.06 -31.36 -29.66
N GLU A 6 12.18 -31.49 -28.35
CA GLU A 6 11.31 -32.35 -27.52
C GLU A 6 9.88 -31.83 -27.46
N VAL A 7 9.69 -30.51 -27.33
CA VAL A 7 8.35 -29.90 -27.34
C VAL A 7 7.66 -30.11 -28.68
N ASN A 8 8.40 -29.95 -29.78
CA ASN A 8 7.84 -30.19 -31.11
C ASN A 8 7.48 -31.67 -31.29
N LYS A 9 8.31 -32.59 -30.79
CA LYS A 9 8.04 -34.04 -30.83
C LYS A 9 6.79 -34.40 -30.02
N ALA A 10 6.69 -33.95 -28.77
CA ALA A 10 5.52 -34.20 -27.93
C ALA A 10 4.22 -33.61 -28.53
N LEU A 11 4.29 -32.40 -29.10
CA LEU A 11 3.13 -31.78 -29.77
C LEU A 11 2.71 -32.59 -31.01
N LEU A 12 3.67 -33.08 -31.79
CA LEU A 12 3.40 -33.96 -32.93
C LEU A 12 2.77 -35.27 -32.49
N GLU A 13 3.24 -35.89 -31.40
CA GLU A 13 2.65 -37.11 -30.83
C GLU A 13 1.18 -36.90 -30.46
N ILE A 14 0.84 -35.82 -29.74
CA ILE A 14 -0.55 -35.49 -29.38
C ILE A 14 -1.44 -35.36 -30.63
N ILE A 15 -0.93 -34.72 -31.68
CA ILE A 15 -1.67 -34.51 -32.94
C ILE A 15 -1.83 -35.83 -33.72
N LEU A 16 -0.80 -36.68 -33.71
CA LEU A 16 -0.80 -38.01 -34.34
C LEU A 16 -1.83 -38.92 -33.68
N TYR A 17 -1.84 -39.00 -32.35
CA TYR A 17 -2.79 -39.79 -31.55
C TYR A 17 -4.20 -39.17 -31.48
N ASN A 18 -4.43 -38.02 -32.12
CA ASN A 18 -5.74 -37.36 -32.23
C ASN A 18 -6.35 -36.94 -30.87
N GLU A 19 -5.51 -36.60 -29.90
CA GLU A 19 -5.92 -36.21 -28.54
C GLU A 19 -6.22 -34.70 -28.40
N TYR A 20 -7.34 -34.25 -28.97
CA TYR A 20 -7.73 -32.82 -28.92
C TYR A 20 -7.82 -32.28 -27.49
N GLN A 21 -8.37 -33.04 -26.54
CA GLN A 21 -8.57 -32.58 -25.17
C GLN A 21 -7.22 -32.33 -24.45
N LEU A 22 -6.23 -33.21 -24.69
CA LEU A 22 -4.89 -33.04 -24.15
C LEU A 22 -4.21 -31.80 -24.75
N PHE A 23 -4.34 -31.60 -26.06
CA PHE A 23 -3.89 -30.38 -26.73
C PHE A 23 -4.52 -29.12 -26.11
N ALA A 24 -5.84 -29.08 -26.00
CA ALA A 24 -6.58 -27.93 -25.48
C ALA A 24 -6.21 -27.60 -24.03
N ASN A 25 -6.12 -28.61 -23.16
CA ASN A 25 -5.73 -28.46 -21.77
C ASN A 25 -4.28 -27.97 -21.62
N THR A 26 -3.36 -28.54 -22.40
CA THR A 26 -1.94 -28.17 -22.40
C THR A 26 -1.75 -26.74 -22.89
N PHE A 27 -2.42 -26.38 -23.99
CA PHE A 27 -2.37 -25.03 -24.54
C PHE A 27 -2.93 -24.00 -23.56
N LYS A 28 -4.12 -24.28 -23.00
CA LYS A 28 -4.75 -23.45 -21.96
C LYS A 28 -3.81 -23.22 -20.77
N ARG A 29 -3.22 -24.28 -20.21
CA ARG A 29 -2.30 -24.21 -19.07
C ARG A 29 -1.05 -23.37 -19.39
N SER A 30 -0.45 -23.59 -20.57
CA SER A 30 0.72 -22.82 -21.03
C SER A 30 0.44 -21.33 -21.11
N CYS A 31 -0.72 -20.92 -21.63
CA CYS A 31 -1.08 -19.50 -21.63
C CYS A 31 -1.20 -18.93 -20.22
N TYR A 32 -1.80 -19.67 -19.27
CA TYR A 32 -1.91 -19.21 -17.89
C TYR A 32 -0.57 -19.11 -17.15
N ILE A 33 0.38 -20.01 -17.41
CA ILE A 33 1.74 -19.92 -16.86
C ILE A 33 2.39 -18.60 -17.28
N VAL A 34 2.33 -18.30 -18.58
CA VAL A 34 2.95 -17.09 -19.13
C VAL A 34 2.25 -15.83 -18.63
N ILE A 35 0.91 -15.83 -18.55
CA ILE A 35 0.14 -14.72 -17.98
C ILE A 35 0.51 -14.47 -16.51
N ASN A 36 0.61 -15.52 -15.69
CA ASN A 36 1.04 -15.39 -14.28
C ASN A 36 2.42 -14.73 -14.18
N ASN A 37 3.38 -15.20 -14.98
CA ASN A 37 4.74 -14.65 -14.98
C ASN A 37 4.75 -13.17 -15.37
N TRP A 38 4.06 -12.79 -16.44
CA TRP A 38 3.99 -11.40 -16.87
C TRP A 38 3.24 -10.51 -15.87
N TYR A 39 2.17 -11.02 -15.26
CA TYR A 39 1.41 -10.28 -14.26
C TYR A 39 2.24 -9.97 -13.02
N SER A 40 2.96 -10.97 -12.48
CA SER A 40 3.84 -10.79 -11.32
C SER A 40 4.96 -9.76 -11.57
N GLN A 41 5.41 -9.64 -12.81
CA GLN A 41 6.42 -8.68 -13.26
C GLN A 41 5.82 -7.35 -13.75
N ARG A 42 4.50 -7.12 -13.61
CA ARG A 42 3.76 -5.93 -14.07
C ARG A 42 3.87 -5.66 -15.58
N LYS A 43 4.10 -6.70 -16.38
CA LYS A 43 4.23 -6.63 -17.85
C LYS A 43 2.88 -6.86 -18.56
N LEU A 44 1.89 -6.01 -18.26
CA LEU A 44 0.50 -6.20 -18.74
C LEU A 44 0.37 -6.12 -20.28
N ASN A 45 1.22 -5.35 -20.95
CA ASN A 45 1.21 -5.21 -22.41
C ASN A 45 1.42 -6.54 -23.14
N TYR A 46 2.20 -7.48 -22.57
CA TYR A 46 2.41 -8.78 -23.19
C TYR A 46 1.17 -9.68 -23.16
N ILE A 47 0.33 -9.55 -22.12
CA ILE A 47 -0.96 -10.24 -22.06
C ILE A 47 -1.87 -9.77 -23.21
N THR A 48 -1.94 -8.45 -23.42
CA THR A 48 -2.70 -7.85 -24.53
C THR A 48 -2.19 -8.29 -25.89
N GLN A 49 -0.86 -8.32 -26.09
CA GLN A 49 -0.25 -8.80 -27.33
C GLN A 49 -0.54 -10.27 -27.60
N LEU A 50 -0.44 -11.14 -26.58
CA LEU A 50 -0.78 -12.56 -26.70
C LEU A 50 -2.22 -12.73 -27.19
N ILE A 51 -3.18 -12.06 -26.56
CA ILE A 51 -4.59 -12.16 -26.93
C ILE A 51 -4.84 -11.62 -28.33
N LYS A 52 -4.17 -10.53 -28.74
CA LYS A 52 -4.25 -10.01 -30.11
C LYS A 52 -3.72 -11.01 -31.15
N ILE A 53 -2.61 -11.69 -30.87
CA ILE A 53 -2.04 -12.73 -31.74
C ILE A 53 -3.01 -13.92 -31.88
N LEU A 54 -3.63 -14.33 -30.79
CA LEU A 54 -4.60 -15.43 -30.76
C LEU A 54 -5.90 -15.06 -31.50
N ASP A 55 -6.44 -13.85 -31.30
CA ASP A 55 -7.63 -13.39 -32.02
C ASP A 55 -7.37 -13.30 -33.54
N ASN A 56 -6.21 -12.80 -33.97
CA ASN A 56 -5.82 -12.79 -35.39
C ASN A 56 -5.72 -14.21 -36.00
N SER A 57 -5.50 -15.22 -35.17
CA SER A 57 -5.36 -16.61 -35.61
C SER A 57 -6.69 -17.33 -35.84
N LYS A 58 -7.84 -16.74 -35.45
CA LYS A 58 -9.18 -17.32 -35.63
C LYS A 58 -9.58 -17.53 -37.08
N ASN A 59 -9.09 -16.68 -37.98
CA ASN A 59 -9.46 -16.65 -39.38
C ASN A 59 -8.42 -17.31 -40.31
N LYS A 60 -7.47 -18.08 -39.75
CA LYS A 60 -6.48 -18.79 -40.59
C LYS A 60 -7.17 -19.82 -41.48
N THR A 61 -6.97 -19.69 -42.79
CA THR A 61 -7.51 -20.60 -43.81
C THR A 61 -6.58 -21.80 -44.05
N LYS A 62 -7.16 -22.91 -44.51
CA LYS A 62 -6.47 -24.17 -44.78
C LYS A 62 -5.65 -24.07 -46.07
N ASN A 63 -4.37 -23.74 -45.95
CA ASN A 63 -3.49 -23.60 -47.13
C ASN A 63 -2.27 -24.54 -47.12
N SER A 64 -2.27 -25.60 -46.30
CA SER A 64 -1.15 -26.55 -46.22
C SER A 64 -1.46 -27.88 -46.90
N PHE A 65 -0.48 -28.41 -47.65
CA PHE A 65 -0.51 -29.78 -48.20
C PHE A 65 -0.44 -30.88 -47.12
N SER A 66 -0.11 -30.55 -45.86
CA SER A 66 0.01 -31.51 -44.76
C SER A 66 -1.31 -31.69 -43.99
N LYS A 67 -1.80 -32.94 -43.90
CA LYS A 67 -2.97 -33.31 -43.08
C LYS A 67 -2.78 -32.98 -41.59
N LEU A 68 -1.56 -33.12 -41.07
CA LEU A 68 -1.25 -32.84 -39.65
C LEU A 68 -1.28 -31.35 -39.34
N VAL A 69 -0.72 -30.51 -40.23
CA VAL A 69 -0.76 -29.05 -40.08
C VAL A 69 -2.21 -28.55 -40.14
N ASN A 70 -3.02 -29.08 -41.07
CA ASN A 70 -4.43 -28.74 -41.15
C ASN A 70 -5.21 -29.18 -39.89
N ARG A 71 -4.89 -30.33 -39.29
CA ARG A 71 -5.48 -30.77 -38.01
C ARG A 71 -5.12 -29.81 -36.88
N GLN A 72 -3.85 -29.42 -36.77
CA GLN A 72 -3.37 -28.46 -35.76
C GLN A 72 -4.06 -27.09 -35.87
N ILE A 73 -4.19 -26.55 -37.10
CA ILE A 73 -4.89 -25.29 -37.36
C ILE A 73 -6.36 -25.42 -36.94
N ASN A 74 -7.03 -26.51 -37.33
CA ASN A 74 -8.43 -26.74 -36.93
C ASN A 74 -8.57 -26.79 -35.41
N TRP A 75 -7.72 -27.54 -34.71
CA TRP A 75 -7.78 -27.63 -33.24
C TRP A 75 -7.56 -26.28 -32.57
N LEU A 76 -6.60 -25.48 -33.05
CA LEU A 76 -6.41 -24.13 -32.56
C LEU A 76 -7.65 -23.26 -32.80
N VAL A 77 -8.23 -23.27 -34.01
CA VAL A 77 -9.45 -22.51 -34.32
C VAL A 77 -10.63 -22.97 -33.46
N THR A 78 -10.79 -24.27 -33.24
CA THR A 78 -11.82 -24.83 -32.35
C THR A 78 -11.62 -24.35 -30.92
N PHE A 79 -10.39 -24.39 -30.40
CA PHE A 79 -10.07 -23.87 -29.07
C PHE A 79 -10.39 -22.38 -28.96
N LEU A 80 -10.04 -21.58 -29.97
CA LEU A 80 -10.28 -20.14 -29.99
C LEU A 80 -11.76 -19.75 -30.08
N LYS A 81 -12.65 -20.70 -30.42
CA LYS A 81 -14.12 -20.54 -30.39
C LYS A 81 -14.75 -21.07 -29.09
N SER A 82 -13.97 -21.72 -28.23
CA SER A 82 -14.46 -22.32 -26.99
C SER A 82 -14.61 -21.32 -25.85
N ASP A 83 -15.42 -21.68 -24.84
CA ASP A 83 -15.56 -20.88 -23.62
C ASP A 83 -14.25 -20.75 -22.84
N ALA A 84 -13.36 -21.75 -22.93
CA ALA A 84 -12.04 -21.70 -22.30
C ALA A 84 -11.18 -20.53 -22.80
N TYR A 85 -11.29 -20.18 -24.09
CA TYR A 85 -10.61 -19.02 -24.64
C TYR A 85 -11.31 -17.71 -24.27
N ASN A 86 -12.65 -17.69 -24.21
CA ASN A 86 -13.40 -16.51 -23.72
C ASN A 86 -13.01 -16.15 -22.28
N GLN A 87 -12.79 -17.14 -21.42
CA GLN A 87 -12.27 -16.96 -20.06
C GLN A 87 -10.88 -16.33 -20.06
N LEU A 88 -10.01 -16.73 -20.99
CA LEU A 88 -8.67 -16.17 -21.17
C LEU A 88 -8.71 -14.72 -21.70
N LYS A 89 -9.66 -14.41 -22.57
CA LYS A 89 -9.84 -13.06 -23.13
C LYS A 89 -10.21 -12.02 -22.06
N LEU A 90 -10.89 -12.44 -20.99
CA LEU A 90 -11.25 -11.58 -19.86
C LEU A 90 -10.04 -10.85 -19.27
N PHE A 91 -8.86 -11.48 -19.26
CA PHE A 91 -7.62 -10.87 -18.73
C PHE A 91 -7.13 -9.68 -19.56
N ASN A 92 -7.44 -9.62 -20.86
CA ASN A 92 -7.18 -8.43 -21.67
C ASN A 92 -8.20 -7.32 -21.39
N GLU A 93 -9.49 -7.68 -21.28
CA GLU A 93 -10.57 -6.72 -20.99
C GLU A 93 -10.34 -6.00 -19.65
N ILE A 94 -9.79 -6.71 -18.66
CA ILE A 94 -9.41 -6.14 -17.35
C ILE A 94 -8.26 -5.12 -17.47
N ASN A 95 -7.31 -5.35 -18.38
CA ASN A 95 -6.10 -4.54 -18.51
C ASN A 95 -6.29 -3.26 -19.33
N SER A 96 -7.26 -3.20 -20.25
CA SER A 96 -7.37 -2.11 -21.22
C SER A 96 -7.87 -0.76 -20.68
N ASN A 97 -7.93 -0.58 -19.35
CA ASN A 97 -8.56 0.53 -18.64
C ASN A 97 -10.04 0.72 -19.03
N ALA A 98 -10.93 0.65 -18.03
CA ALA A 98 -12.39 0.64 -18.13
C ALA A 98 -13.08 1.84 -18.83
N LYS A 99 -12.36 2.70 -19.56
CA LYS A 99 -12.91 3.86 -20.26
C LYS A 99 -13.39 3.60 -21.69
N ARG A 100 -13.18 2.41 -22.28
CA ARG A 100 -13.60 2.09 -23.68
C ARG A 100 -14.12 0.64 -23.89
N GLY A 101 -14.73 0.01 -22.90
CA GLY A 101 -15.26 -1.37 -22.99
C GLY A 101 -16.71 -1.51 -22.54
N TYR A 102 -17.37 -2.61 -22.94
CA TYR A 102 -18.72 -3.01 -22.50
C TYR A 102 -18.91 -2.84 -20.99
N TRP A 103 -20.08 -2.39 -20.56
CA TRP A 103 -20.41 -2.09 -19.14
C TRP A 103 -20.06 -3.23 -18.18
N SER A 104 -20.20 -4.49 -18.63
CA SER A 104 -19.93 -5.71 -17.85
C SER A 104 -18.46 -5.87 -17.45
N SER A 105 -17.51 -5.28 -18.19
CA SER A 105 -16.08 -5.33 -17.87
C SER A 105 -15.73 -4.63 -16.55
N ARG A 106 -16.54 -3.64 -16.12
CA ARG A 106 -16.39 -2.97 -14.82
C ARG A 106 -16.59 -3.93 -13.64
N TYR A 107 -17.33 -5.02 -13.86
CA TYR A 107 -17.67 -6.03 -12.86
C TYR A 107 -16.86 -7.33 -13.05
N ALA A 108 -15.65 -7.23 -13.62
CA ALA A 108 -14.81 -8.39 -13.91
C ALA A 108 -14.42 -9.21 -12.67
N SER A 109 -14.39 -8.62 -11.47
CA SER A 109 -14.18 -9.35 -10.22
C SER A 109 -15.17 -10.50 -10.03
N TYR A 110 -16.44 -10.31 -10.40
CA TYR A 110 -17.47 -11.34 -10.39
C TYR A 110 -17.24 -12.40 -11.48
N LEU A 111 -16.89 -11.97 -12.70
CA LEU A 111 -16.68 -12.85 -13.85
C LEU A 111 -15.49 -13.82 -13.66
N LEU A 112 -14.55 -13.47 -12.79
CA LEU A 112 -13.42 -14.31 -12.39
C LEU A 112 -13.78 -15.39 -11.36
N VAL A 113 -14.84 -15.21 -10.56
CA VAL A 113 -15.22 -16.14 -9.49
C VAL A 113 -15.48 -17.57 -9.99
N PRO A 114 -16.28 -17.79 -11.05
CA PRO A 114 -16.46 -19.12 -11.60
C PRO A 114 -15.16 -19.76 -12.08
N GLN A 115 -14.16 -18.97 -12.51
CA GLN A 115 -12.90 -19.52 -13.01
C GLN A 115 -12.06 -20.13 -11.89
N TYR A 116 -12.01 -19.53 -10.71
CA TYR A 116 -11.18 -20.04 -9.62
C TYR A 116 -11.88 -21.06 -8.72
N LEU A 117 -13.21 -21.08 -8.69
CA LEU A 117 -13.98 -22.08 -7.94
C LEU A 117 -14.11 -23.42 -8.68
N ASP A 118 -14.04 -23.43 -10.01
CA ASP A 118 -14.08 -24.67 -10.78
C ASP A 118 -12.77 -25.46 -10.63
N HIS A 119 -12.83 -26.59 -9.93
CA HIS A 119 -11.71 -27.48 -9.69
C HIS A 119 -11.18 -28.15 -10.97
N LYS A 120 -11.95 -28.14 -12.07
CA LYS A 120 -11.49 -28.61 -13.38
C LYS A 120 -10.52 -27.63 -14.05
N ASN A 121 -10.46 -26.38 -13.60
CA ASN A 121 -9.52 -25.40 -14.13
C ASN A 121 -8.10 -25.62 -13.57
N PRO A 122 -7.04 -25.41 -14.39
CA PRO A 122 -5.67 -25.52 -13.93
C PRO A 122 -5.37 -24.61 -12.73
N ILE A 123 -4.47 -25.03 -11.85
CA ILE A 123 -4.08 -24.27 -10.65
C ILE A 123 -3.60 -22.87 -11.04
N GLU A 124 -2.89 -22.74 -12.16
CA GLU A 124 -2.38 -21.47 -12.68
C GLU A 124 -3.51 -20.51 -13.08
N GLN A 125 -4.60 -21.01 -13.67
CA GLN A 125 -5.81 -20.23 -13.97
C GLN A 125 -6.49 -19.78 -12.68
N ARG A 126 -6.68 -20.70 -11.74
CA ARG A 126 -7.37 -20.43 -10.49
C ARG A 126 -6.62 -19.38 -9.67
N LYS A 127 -5.29 -19.49 -9.59
CA LYS A 127 -4.42 -18.56 -8.87
C LYS A 127 -4.50 -17.14 -9.43
N ILE A 128 -4.28 -16.96 -10.74
CA ILE A 128 -4.32 -15.62 -11.34
C ILE A 128 -5.72 -14.99 -11.23
N ALA A 129 -6.78 -15.79 -11.36
CA ALA A 129 -8.14 -15.30 -11.22
C ALA A 129 -8.45 -14.83 -9.78
N ILE A 130 -7.96 -15.54 -8.75
CA ILE A 130 -8.06 -15.12 -7.35
C ILE A 130 -7.30 -13.80 -7.13
N ASP A 131 -6.05 -13.74 -7.57
CA ASP A 131 -5.18 -12.59 -7.34
C ASP A 131 -5.75 -11.32 -7.98
N ILE A 132 -6.22 -11.41 -9.22
CA ILE A 132 -6.83 -10.28 -9.93
C ILE A 132 -8.18 -9.90 -9.32
N ALA A 133 -9.06 -10.87 -9.04
CA ALA A 133 -10.36 -10.57 -8.45
C ALA A 133 -10.20 -9.83 -7.12
N LYS A 134 -9.26 -10.29 -6.28
CA LYS A 134 -8.91 -9.64 -5.02
C LYS A 134 -8.38 -8.22 -5.24
N GLN A 135 -7.45 -8.04 -6.18
CA GLN A 135 -6.90 -6.71 -6.49
C GLN A 135 -7.98 -5.73 -6.99
N LEU A 136 -8.90 -6.19 -7.85
CA LEU A 136 -10.02 -5.36 -8.33
C LEU A 136 -10.94 -4.95 -7.19
N THR A 137 -11.27 -5.88 -6.30
CA THR A 137 -12.10 -5.60 -5.13
C THR A 137 -11.41 -4.62 -4.18
N GLU A 138 -10.13 -4.84 -3.83
CA GLU A 138 -9.36 -3.92 -2.97
C GLU A 138 -9.20 -2.53 -3.59
N LYS A 139 -9.01 -2.45 -4.92
CA LYS A 139 -8.96 -1.20 -5.65
C LYS A 139 -10.28 -0.44 -5.54
N PHE A 140 -11.41 -1.11 -5.77
CA PHE A 140 -12.73 -0.50 -5.61
C PHE A 140 -12.93 0.07 -4.19
N THR A 141 -12.60 -0.69 -3.14
CA THR A 141 -12.73 -0.21 -1.75
C THR A 141 -11.87 1.03 -1.52
N PHE A 142 -10.62 1.01 -1.99
CA PHE A 142 -9.68 2.10 -1.80
C PHE A 142 -10.12 3.37 -2.55
N ASP A 143 -10.53 3.22 -3.80
CA ASP A 143 -11.04 4.33 -4.62
C ASP A 143 -12.32 4.92 -4.00
N LEU A 144 -13.19 4.09 -3.41
CA LEU A 144 -14.41 4.53 -2.73
C LEU A 144 -14.07 5.33 -1.46
N ALA A 145 -13.15 4.82 -0.64
CA ALA A 145 -12.67 5.52 0.54
C ALA A 145 -12.03 6.86 0.17
N ARG A 146 -11.16 6.87 -0.85
CA ARG A 146 -10.54 8.10 -1.36
C ARG A 146 -11.60 9.12 -1.79
N TYR A 147 -12.59 8.70 -2.57
CA TYR A 147 -13.69 9.56 -2.99
C TYR A 147 -14.44 10.18 -1.80
N THR A 148 -14.78 9.39 -0.77
CA THR A 148 -15.47 9.91 0.43
C THR A 148 -14.68 10.96 1.21
N VAL A 149 -13.34 10.81 1.29
CA VAL A 149 -12.48 11.80 1.97
C VAL A 149 -12.44 13.12 1.20
N HIS A 150 -12.37 13.06 -0.13
CA HIS A 150 -12.18 14.25 -0.96
C HIS A 150 -13.50 15.01 -1.18
N TYR A 151 -14.63 14.31 -1.27
CA TYR A 151 -15.95 14.94 -1.39
C TYR A 151 -16.24 15.93 -0.25
N ASN A 152 -15.71 15.65 0.95
CA ASN A 152 -15.90 16.48 2.14
C ASN A 152 -14.78 17.53 2.35
N SER A 153 -13.81 17.65 1.42
CA SER A 153 -12.67 18.56 1.56
C SER A 153 -12.98 19.95 1.00
N PRO A 154 -12.90 21.03 1.81
CA PRO A 154 -13.10 22.39 1.33
C PRO A 154 -11.94 22.91 0.45
N VAL A 155 -10.85 22.13 0.32
CA VAL A 155 -9.59 22.54 -0.34
C VAL A 155 -9.43 21.92 -1.74
N LEU A 156 -10.11 20.83 -2.06
CA LEU A 156 -9.92 20.07 -3.31
C LEU A 156 -11.13 20.24 -4.23
N LYS A 157 -10.88 20.59 -5.49
CA LYS A 157 -11.95 20.77 -6.50
C LYS A 157 -12.57 19.41 -6.86
N PRO A 158 -13.89 19.32 -7.09
CA PRO A 158 -14.58 18.06 -7.45
C PRO A 158 -14.02 17.37 -8.71
N GLU A 159 -13.49 18.17 -9.65
CA GLU A 159 -12.93 17.72 -10.94
C GLU A 159 -11.70 16.82 -10.79
N ASP A 160 -11.01 16.83 -9.63
CA ASP A 160 -9.82 16.01 -9.35
C ASP A 160 -10.15 14.64 -8.70
N THR A 161 -11.43 14.32 -8.49
CA THR A 161 -11.85 13.15 -7.71
C THR A 161 -12.48 12.04 -8.57
N TYR A 162 -11.85 10.86 -8.58
CA TYR A 162 -12.39 9.69 -9.28
C TYR A 162 -13.42 8.96 -8.39
N ASN A 163 -14.69 8.97 -8.80
CA ASN A 163 -15.73 8.12 -8.22
C ASN A 163 -15.65 6.72 -8.86
N PRO A 164 -15.47 5.63 -8.09
CA PRO A 164 -15.38 4.28 -8.65
C PRO A 164 -16.74 3.70 -9.09
N THR A 165 -17.85 4.43 -8.88
CA THR A 165 -19.22 4.00 -9.21
C THR A 165 -19.84 4.85 -10.30
N ASN A 166 -20.92 4.35 -10.91
CA ASN A 166 -21.70 5.08 -11.92
C ASN A 166 -22.90 5.88 -11.36
N ILE A 167 -23.15 5.85 -10.05
CA ILE A 167 -24.30 6.54 -9.42
C ILE A 167 -23.97 7.97 -8.97
N GLY A 168 -22.76 8.45 -9.22
CA GLY A 168 -22.38 9.85 -8.94
C GLY A 168 -22.39 10.19 -7.45
N ASN A 169 -22.84 11.40 -7.11
CA ASN A 169 -22.83 11.89 -5.73
C ASN A 169 -23.81 11.14 -4.80
N GLU A 170 -24.79 10.41 -5.37
CA GLU A 170 -25.73 9.58 -4.60
C GLU A 170 -25.02 8.49 -3.77
N VAL A 171 -23.77 8.14 -4.13
CA VAL A 171 -22.91 7.27 -3.29
C VAL A 171 -22.83 7.78 -1.85
N ILE A 172 -22.67 9.09 -1.66
CA ILE A 172 -22.50 9.68 -0.34
C ILE A 172 -23.81 9.60 0.43
N ASP A 173 -24.95 9.84 -0.22
CA ASP A 173 -26.28 9.69 0.41
C ASP A 173 -26.57 8.23 0.77
N ILE A 174 -26.14 7.27 -0.05
CA ILE A 174 -26.22 5.84 0.24
C ILE A 174 -25.36 5.49 1.46
N ILE A 175 -24.10 5.93 1.51
CA ILE A 175 -23.22 5.70 2.66
C ILE A 175 -23.81 6.35 3.92
N LYS A 176 -24.31 7.59 3.81
CA LYS A 176 -25.01 8.28 4.89
C LYS A 176 -26.24 7.51 5.34
N LYS A 177 -27.08 7.02 4.43
CA LYS A 177 -28.28 6.21 4.74
C LYS A 177 -27.94 4.90 5.43
N ILE A 178 -26.81 4.28 5.04
CA ILE A 178 -26.28 3.05 5.65
C ILE A 178 -25.79 3.29 7.09
N GLU A 179 -25.05 4.38 7.34
CA GLU A 179 -24.40 4.64 8.63
C GLU A 179 -25.25 5.49 9.62
N SER A 180 -26.07 6.43 9.15
CA SER A 180 -26.84 7.39 9.99
C SER A 180 -27.96 6.76 10.82
N LYS A 181 -28.40 5.55 10.46
CA LYS A 181 -29.62 4.98 11.02
C LYS A 181 -29.46 4.17 12.30
N GLN A 182 -28.25 3.93 12.84
CA GLN A 182 -27.96 2.95 13.93
C GLN A 182 -28.56 1.53 13.74
N LEU A 183 -29.32 1.30 12.67
CA LEU A 183 -30.09 0.10 12.35
C LEU A 183 -29.21 -1.01 11.76
N TRP A 184 -28.04 -0.65 11.22
CA TRP A 184 -27.24 -1.52 10.35
C TRP A 184 -25.86 -1.88 10.92
N SER A 185 -25.30 -1.01 11.78
CA SER A 185 -24.29 -1.41 12.78
C SER A 185 -24.78 -2.60 13.64
N ASN A 186 -26.10 -2.81 13.67
CA ASN A 186 -26.78 -3.95 14.28
C ASN A 186 -26.76 -5.25 13.46
N TYR A 187 -26.47 -5.28 12.14
CA TYR A 187 -26.58 -6.55 11.38
C TYR A 187 -25.53 -7.59 11.76
N ASN A 188 -24.28 -7.19 11.99
CA ASN A 188 -23.24 -8.09 12.50
C ASN A 188 -23.61 -8.62 13.90
N TYR A 189 -24.16 -7.76 14.75
CA TYR A 189 -24.61 -8.13 16.09
C TYR A 189 -25.83 -9.06 16.05
N GLN A 190 -26.85 -8.74 15.26
CA GLN A 190 -28.04 -9.56 15.01
C GLN A 190 -27.69 -10.91 14.40
N ALA A 191 -26.78 -10.96 13.42
CA ALA A 191 -26.32 -12.22 12.85
C ALA A 191 -25.66 -13.11 13.92
N ARG A 192 -24.84 -12.52 14.81
CA ARG A 192 -24.23 -13.25 15.95
C ARG A 192 -25.28 -13.77 16.92
N ILE A 193 -26.29 -12.96 17.26
CA ILE A 193 -27.41 -13.39 18.11
C ILE A 193 -28.19 -14.52 17.44
N PHE A 194 -28.56 -14.34 16.18
CA PHE A 194 -29.30 -15.32 15.40
C PHE A 194 -28.57 -16.66 15.33
N VAL A 195 -27.28 -16.66 14.97
CA VAL A 195 -26.45 -17.87 14.91
C VAL A 195 -26.34 -18.57 16.28
N LYS A 196 -26.34 -17.81 17.39
CA LYS A 196 -26.39 -18.40 18.74
C LYS A 196 -27.76 -19.04 19.04
N GLN A 197 -28.85 -18.38 18.67
CA GLN A 197 -30.22 -18.83 18.95
C GLN A 197 -30.60 -20.10 18.19
N ILE A 198 -30.08 -20.29 16.97
CA ILE A 198 -30.47 -21.44 16.14
C ILE A 198 -29.79 -22.76 16.53
N LYS A 199 -28.77 -22.78 17.39
CA LYS A 199 -27.94 -23.99 17.63
C LYS A 199 -28.72 -25.23 18.07
N ASN A 200 -29.83 -25.05 18.78
CA ASN A 200 -30.61 -26.15 19.37
C ASN A 200 -32.00 -26.27 18.76
N LEU A 201 -32.26 -25.61 17.62
CA LEU A 201 -33.56 -25.67 16.96
C LEU A 201 -33.63 -26.86 16.00
N ASN A 202 -34.84 -27.37 15.77
CA ASN A 202 -35.13 -28.21 14.61
C ASN A 202 -35.26 -27.33 13.35
N TYR A 203 -35.23 -27.96 12.17
CA TYR A 203 -35.27 -27.22 10.91
C TYR A 203 -36.58 -26.46 10.66
N ARG A 204 -37.72 -26.91 11.21
CA ARG A 204 -38.98 -26.17 11.10
C ARG A 204 -38.90 -24.83 11.85
N ASP A 205 -38.40 -24.85 13.09
CA ASP A 205 -38.27 -23.66 13.94
C ASP A 205 -37.16 -22.73 13.44
N PHE A 206 -36.12 -23.30 12.83
CA PHE A 206 -35.13 -22.55 12.05
C PHE A 206 -35.79 -21.70 10.97
N LYS A 207 -36.64 -22.31 10.13
CA LYS A 207 -37.31 -21.62 9.02
C LYS A 207 -38.16 -20.45 9.52
N GLN A 208 -38.85 -20.63 10.64
CA GLN A 208 -39.62 -19.54 11.27
C GLN A 208 -38.71 -18.40 11.76
N SER A 209 -37.61 -18.74 12.42
CA SER A 209 -36.63 -17.76 12.91
C SER A 209 -35.94 -17.03 11.75
N LEU A 210 -35.59 -17.76 10.69
CA LEU A 210 -34.95 -17.23 9.49
C LEU A 210 -35.85 -16.23 8.76
N LYS A 211 -37.15 -16.53 8.62
CA LYS A 211 -38.15 -15.60 8.08
C LYS A 211 -38.15 -14.28 8.87
N LYS A 212 -38.24 -14.36 10.20
CA LYS A 212 -38.19 -13.16 11.06
C LYS A 212 -36.89 -12.39 10.85
N TYR A 213 -35.74 -13.06 10.91
CA TYR A 213 -34.42 -12.44 10.76
C TYR A 213 -34.25 -11.69 9.42
N LEU A 214 -34.61 -12.33 8.30
CA LEU A 214 -34.48 -11.72 6.97
C LEU A 214 -35.41 -10.52 6.82
N LEU A 215 -36.64 -10.61 7.33
CA LEU A 215 -37.69 -9.61 7.13
C LEU A 215 -37.68 -8.46 8.16
N THR A 216 -36.93 -8.57 9.26
CA THR A 216 -36.81 -7.48 10.25
C THR A 216 -36.11 -6.26 9.64
N TYR A 217 -36.72 -5.08 9.70
CA TYR A 217 -36.20 -3.78 9.21
C TYR A 217 -36.11 -3.55 7.69
N VAL A 218 -36.85 -4.30 6.89
CA VAL A 218 -37.07 -3.91 5.48
C VAL A 218 -38.06 -2.74 5.48
N HIS A 219 -37.56 -1.51 5.61
CA HIS A 219 -38.39 -0.31 5.76
C HIS A 219 -38.96 0.19 4.43
N ASN A 220 -40.28 0.43 4.46
CA ASN A 220 -41.12 1.22 3.53
C ASN A 220 -41.16 0.76 2.08
N HIS A 221 -42.30 0.20 1.64
CA HIS A 221 -42.98 0.49 0.36
C HIS A 221 -44.22 -0.41 0.19
N LYS A 222 -45.11 -0.07 -0.75
CA LYS A 222 -46.47 -0.63 -0.91
C LYS A 222 -46.50 -2.14 -1.25
N SER A 223 -45.40 -2.72 -1.74
CA SER A 223 -45.35 -4.10 -2.26
C SER A 223 -44.73 -5.12 -1.28
N LEU A 224 -44.27 -4.66 -0.12
CA LEU A 224 -43.54 -5.47 0.87
C LEU A 224 -44.35 -6.64 1.45
N ALA A 225 -45.67 -6.47 1.60
CA ALA A 225 -46.55 -7.55 2.05
C ALA A 225 -46.59 -8.72 1.05
N ILE A 226 -46.64 -8.41 -0.26
CA ILE A 226 -46.64 -9.41 -1.33
C ILE A 226 -45.29 -10.12 -1.39
N VAL A 227 -44.20 -9.35 -1.30
CA VAL A 227 -42.83 -9.88 -1.26
C VAL A 227 -42.64 -10.80 -0.06
N ASN A 228 -43.03 -10.36 1.14
CA ASN A 228 -42.93 -11.16 2.37
C ASN A 228 -43.73 -12.46 2.29
N THR A 229 -44.91 -12.41 1.68
CA THR A 229 -45.75 -13.59 1.47
C THR A 229 -45.07 -14.58 0.54
N LYS A 230 -44.56 -14.11 -0.62
CA LYS A 230 -43.83 -14.96 -1.59
C LYS A 230 -42.55 -15.56 -0.99
N ILE A 231 -41.76 -14.76 -0.26
CA ILE A 231 -40.55 -15.22 0.41
C ILE A 231 -40.88 -16.28 1.47
N SER A 232 -41.90 -16.03 2.29
CA SER A 232 -42.30 -16.96 3.36
C SER A 232 -42.77 -18.29 2.79
N GLN A 233 -43.61 -18.26 1.75
CA GLN A 233 -44.07 -19.47 1.05
C GLN A 233 -42.91 -20.29 0.49
N LYS A 234 -41.95 -19.64 -0.17
CA LYS A 234 -40.76 -20.30 -0.72
C LYS A 234 -39.89 -20.90 0.39
N ILE A 235 -39.69 -20.19 1.51
CA ILE A 235 -38.94 -20.71 2.66
C ILE A 235 -39.62 -21.94 3.26
N ASP A 236 -40.94 -21.89 3.46
CA ASP A 236 -41.69 -23.00 4.08
C ASP A 236 -41.58 -24.30 3.29
N GLN A 237 -41.50 -24.21 1.96
CA GLN A 237 -41.31 -25.34 1.03
C GLN A 237 -39.88 -25.90 1.01
N LEU A 238 -38.89 -25.23 1.59
CA LEU A 238 -37.51 -25.74 1.58
C LEU A 238 -37.38 -26.99 2.45
N TYR A 239 -36.81 -28.04 1.86
CA TYR A 239 -36.34 -29.27 2.50
C TYR A 239 -37.30 -29.79 3.59
N THR A 240 -38.58 -29.97 3.25
CA THR A 240 -39.64 -30.34 4.20
C THR A 240 -39.38 -31.65 4.94
N ASP A 241 -38.68 -32.59 4.31
CA ASP A 241 -38.34 -33.89 4.89
C ASP A 241 -37.40 -33.75 6.11
N TYR A 242 -36.65 -32.64 6.17
CA TYR A 242 -35.73 -32.34 7.27
C TYR A 242 -36.38 -31.55 8.42
N ASN A 243 -37.68 -31.25 8.35
CA ASN A 243 -38.36 -30.38 9.33
C ASN A 243 -38.12 -30.78 10.80
N GLN A 244 -38.07 -32.09 11.09
CA GLN A 244 -37.85 -32.61 12.44
C GLN A 244 -36.37 -32.84 12.78
N SER A 245 -35.47 -32.70 11.80
CA SER A 245 -34.03 -32.86 12.01
C SER A 245 -33.46 -31.67 12.79
N THR A 246 -32.45 -31.93 13.61
CA THR A 246 -31.63 -30.89 14.24
C THR A 246 -30.83 -30.14 13.17
N ILE A 247 -30.60 -28.84 13.40
CA ILE A 247 -29.89 -28.01 12.43
C ILE A 247 -28.40 -28.35 12.41
N SER A 248 -27.87 -28.59 11.22
CA SER A 248 -26.45 -28.75 10.96
C SER A 248 -25.89 -27.58 10.14
N ILE A 249 -24.57 -27.39 10.19
CA ILE A 249 -23.87 -26.38 9.37
C ILE A 249 -24.13 -26.62 7.87
N ASP A 250 -24.17 -27.88 7.44
CA ASP A 250 -24.45 -28.24 6.05
C ASP A 250 -25.89 -27.88 5.64
N LEU A 251 -26.87 -28.13 6.50
CA LEU A 251 -28.27 -27.77 6.21
C LEU A 251 -28.48 -26.24 6.16
N ILE A 252 -27.79 -25.48 7.02
CA ILE A 252 -27.73 -24.01 6.94
C ILE A 252 -27.14 -23.59 5.60
N LEU A 253 -25.98 -24.13 5.22
CA LEU A 253 -25.30 -23.80 3.97
C LEU A 253 -26.17 -24.10 2.74
N ARG A 254 -26.79 -25.28 2.68
CA ARG A 254 -27.73 -25.66 1.61
C ARG A 254 -28.92 -24.69 1.54
N THR A 255 -29.53 -24.38 2.69
CA THR A 255 -30.64 -23.43 2.77
C THR A 255 -30.24 -22.05 2.27
N CYS A 256 -29.10 -21.52 2.73
CA CYS A 256 -28.60 -20.21 2.33
C CYS A 256 -28.25 -20.16 0.83
N ARG A 257 -27.64 -21.21 0.26
CA ARG A 257 -27.39 -21.29 -1.20
C ARG A 257 -28.69 -21.24 -1.98
N ARG A 258 -29.70 -22.00 -1.55
CA ARG A 258 -31.00 -22.02 -2.21
C ARG A 258 -31.72 -20.67 -2.11
N LEU A 259 -31.60 -19.98 -0.98
CA LEU A 259 -32.11 -18.61 -0.84
C LEU A 259 -31.42 -17.64 -1.77
N VAL A 260 -30.09 -17.70 -1.89
CA VAL A 260 -29.36 -16.87 -2.86
C VAL A 260 -29.87 -17.12 -4.27
N GLU A 261 -30.08 -18.36 -4.68
CA GLU A 261 -30.66 -18.69 -5.99
C GLU A 261 -32.06 -18.10 -6.15
N LEU A 262 -32.94 -18.24 -5.16
CA LEU A 262 -34.28 -17.66 -5.17
C LEU A 262 -34.27 -16.13 -5.32
N PHE A 263 -33.26 -15.47 -4.76
CA PHE A 263 -33.07 -14.02 -4.84
C PHE A 263 -32.18 -13.58 -6.00
N THR A 264 -31.69 -14.48 -6.85
CA THR A 264 -30.79 -14.12 -7.96
C THR A 264 -31.09 -14.91 -9.23
N THR A 265 -30.88 -16.23 -9.24
CA THR A 265 -30.89 -17.11 -10.43
C THR A 265 -31.59 -18.44 -10.16
N GLU A 266 -32.92 -18.43 -9.99
CA GLU A 266 -33.71 -19.59 -9.54
C GLU A 266 -33.62 -20.80 -10.49
N ASN A 267 -33.57 -20.54 -11.80
CA ASN A 267 -33.41 -21.55 -12.87
C ASN A 267 -31.93 -21.73 -13.30
N SER A 268 -30.99 -21.20 -12.52
CA SER A 268 -29.54 -21.25 -12.78
C SER A 268 -29.03 -20.53 -14.03
N GLN A 269 -29.88 -19.89 -14.84
CA GLN A 269 -29.47 -19.20 -16.06
C GLN A 269 -29.96 -17.75 -16.14
N GLU A 270 -31.20 -17.50 -15.73
CA GLU A 270 -31.88 -16.21 -15.87
C GLU A 270 -32.09 -15.54 -14.51
N PRO A 271 -32.29 -14.22 -14.48
CA PRO A 271 -32.68 -13.52 -13.26
C PRO A 271 -34.01 -14.06 -12.74
N SER A 272 -34.06 -14.40 -11.45
CA SER A 272 -35.29 -14.88 -10.81
C SER A 272 -36.39 -13.81 -10.84
N PRO A 273 -37.68 -14.20 -10.83
CA PRO A 273 -38.78 -13.24 -10.76
C PRO A 273 -38.71 -12.33 -9.53
N LEU A 274 -38.22 -12.85 -8.39
CA LEU A 274 -38.01 -12.05 -7.17
C LEU A 274 -36.87 -11.05 -7.33
N PHE A 275 -35.79 -11.43 -8.02
CA PHE A 275 -34.70 -10.51 -8.34
C PHE A 275 -35.23 -9.32 -9.13
N ILE A 276 -35.88 -9.58 -10.27
CA ILE A 276 -36.42 -8.52 -11.13
C ILE A 276 -37.41 -7.64 -10.37
N LEU A 277 -38.33 -8.24 -9.61
CA LEU A 277 -39.32 -7.52 -8.80
C LEU A 277 -38.64 -6.55 -7.81
N LEU A 278 -37.66 -7.05 -7.05
CA LEU A 278 -36.99 -6.29 -5.99
C LEU A 278 -36.01 -5.24 -6.52
N THR A 279 -35.49 -5.39 -7.73
CA THR A 279 -34.56 -4.42 -8.31
C THR A 279 -35.25 -3.38 -9.19
N THR A 280 -36.48 -3.61 -9.65
CA THR A 280 -37.22 -2.70 -10.53
C THR A 280 -38.31 -1.91 -9.81
N GLN A 281 -39.00 -2.50 -8.83
CA GLN A 281 -40.13 -1.88 -8.14
C GLN A 281 -39.78 -1.37 -6.73
N GLU A 282 -38.61 -1.73 -6.21
CA GLU A 282 -38.17 -1.44 -4.85
C GLU A 282 -36.77 -0.79 -4.85
N ASP A 283 -36.40 -0.16 -3.73
CA ASP A 283 -35.03 0.36 -3.52
C ASP A 283 -34.02 -0.82 -3.57
N PRO A 284 -32.97 -0.78 -4.43
CA PRO A 284 -31.95 -1.83 -4.50
C PRO A 284 -31.36 -2.22 -3.14
N LEU A 285 -31.30 -1.28 -2.19
CA LEU A 285 -30.87 -1.56 -0.81
C LEU A 285 -31.65 -2.70 -0.15
N THR A 286 -32.93 -2.89 -0.46
CA THR A 286 -33.76 -3.96 0.11
C THR A 286 -33.19 -5.35 -0.20
N LEU A 287 -32.97 -5.64 -1.49
CA LEU A 287 -32.41 -6.92 -1.91
C LEU A 287 -30.96 -7.09 -1.41
N VAL A 288 -30.16 -6.02 -1.50
CA VAL A 288 -28.77 -6.03 -1.01
C VAL A 288 -28.71 -6.36 0.48
N SER A 289 -29.65 -5.86 1.28
CA SER A 289 -29.75 -6.16 2.72
C SER A 289 -30.05 -7.62 3.01
N ILE A 290 -31.00 -8.20 2.26
CA ILE A 290 -31.37 -9.61 2.40
C ILE A 290 -30.15 -10.49 2.07
N LEU A 291 -29.47 -10.20 0.95
CA LEU A 291 -28.26 -10.93 0.56
C LEU A 291 -27.13 -10.77 1.59
N LEU A 292 -26.92 -9.56 2.12
CA LEU A 292 -25.93 -9.31 3.17
C LEU A 292 -26.24 -10.12 4.43
N LYS A 293 -27.49 -10.12 4.90
CA LYS A 293 -27.92 -10.91 6.08
C LYS A 293 -27.65 -12.41 5.90
N ILE A 294 -27.93 -12.96 4.71
CA ILE A 294 -27.61 -14.36 4.39
C ILE A 294 -26.10 -14.62 4.48
N VAL A 295 -25.28 -13.71 3.93
CA VAL A 295 -23.82 -13.81 3.99
C VAL A 295 -23.29 -13.71 5.43
N LEU A 296 -23.90 -12.87 6.27
CA LEU A 296 -23.47 -12.66 7.66
C LEU A 296 -23.73 -13.90 8.55
N ILE A 297 -24.80 -14.65 8.32
CA ILE A 297 -25.08 -15.90 9.06
C ILE A 297 -24.32 -17.10 8.49
N CYS A 298 -23.96 -17.09 7.20
CA CYS A 298 -23.21 -18.15 6.54
C CYS A 298 -22.16 -17.58 5.57
N LYS A 299 -20.96 -17.28 6.10
CA LYS A 299 -19.88 -16.61 5.34
C LYS A 299 -19.47 -17.37 4.06
N TYR A 300 -19.54 -18.71 4.08
CA TYR A 300 -19.18 -19.56 2.94
C TYR A 300 -20.08 -19.38 1.70
N VAL A 301 -21.23 -18.70 1.86
CA VAL A 301 -22.19 -18.45 0.78
C VAL A 301 -21.80 -17.25 -0.09
N LYS A 302 -20.91 -16.36 0.37
CA LYS A 302 -20.50 -15.18 -0.41
C LYS A 302 -19.97 -15.53 -1.80
N ALA A 303 -19.14 -16.57 -1.89
CA ALA A 303 -18.63 -17.06 -3.16
C ALA A 303 -19.76 -17.53 -4.10
N HIS A 304 -20.83 -18.11 -3.56
CA HIS A 304 -22.02 -18.51 -4.33
C HIS A 304 -22.83 -17.30 -4.81
N VAL A 305 -22.98 -16.26 -3.98
CA VAL A 305 -23.59 -14.98 -4.40
C VAL A 305 -22.84 -14.42 -5.61
N ASP A 306 -21.51 -14.42 -5.57
CA ASP A 306 -20.70 -13.88 -6.67
C ASP A 306 -20.83 -14.71 -7.95
N VAL A 307 -20.94 -16.04 -7.84
CA VAL A 307 -21.24 -16.92 -8.98
C VAL A 307 -22.62 -16.60 -9.57
N CYS A 308 -23.65 -16.43 -8.74
CA CYS A 308 -24.98 -16.08 -9.19
C CYS A 308 -25.02 -14.70 -9.89
N LEU A 309 -24.34 -13.70 -9.33
CA LEU A 309 -24.23 -12.39 -9.97
C LEU A 309 -23.44 -12.46 -11.29
N ALA A 310 -22.38 -13.28 -11.35
CA ALA A 310 -21.64 -13.51 -12.58
C ALA A 310 -22.51 -14.12 -13.69
N LYS A 311 -23.47 -15.00 -13.35
CA LYS A 311 -24.45 -15.54 -14.31
C LYS A 311 -25.34 -14.44 -14.87
N ILE A 312 -25.88 -13.57 -14.01
CA ILE A 312 -26.72 -12.44 -14.44
C ILE A 312 -25.93 -11.44 -15.31
N ILE A 313 -24.68 -11.12 -14.93
CA ILE A 313 -23.80 -10.26 -15.74
C ILE A 313 -23.57 -10.89 -17.13
N ARG A 314 -23.36 -12.20 -17.21
CA ARG A 314 -23.19 -12.91 -18.50
C ARG A 314 -24.47 -12.89 -19.33
N TYR A 315 -25.63 -13.08 -18.69
CA TYR A 315 -26.93 -13.04 -19.36
C TYR A 315 -27.16 -11.71 -20.08
N TYR A 316 -26.89 -10.59 -19.40
CA TYR A 316 -27.04 -9.24 -19.96
C TYR A 316 -25.80 -8.70 -20.69
N LYS A 317 -24.72 -9.48 -20.85
CA LYS A 317 -23.42 -8.99 -21.37
C LYS A 317 -23.55 -8.30 -22.74
N ASN A 318 -24.46 -8.80 -23.58
CA ASN A 318 -24.68 -8.29 -24.94
C ASN A 318 -25.79 -7.23 -25.03
N SER A 319 -26.47 -6.92 -23.91
CA SER A 319 -27.51 -5.90 -23.86
C SER A 319 -26.90 -4.50 -23.70
N PRO A 320 -27.50 -3.45 -24.31
CA PRO A 320 -27.07 -2.06 -24.14
C PRO A 320 -27.08 -1.62 -22.67
N GLU A 321 -26.14 -0.75 -22.29
CA GLU A 321 -26.00 -0.26 -20.91
C GLU A 321 -27.27 0.46 -20.41
N GLN A 322 -27.98 1.17 -21.29
CA GLN A 322 -29.23 1.87 -20.97
C GLN A 322 -30.33 0.91 -20.49
N GLU A 323 -30.44 -0.27 -21.11
CA GLU A 323 -31.44 -1.29 -20.74
C GLU A 323 -31.08 -2.00 -19.43
N CYS A 324 -29.79 -2.04 -19.10
CA CYS A 324 -29.27 -2.67 -17.89
C CYS A 324 -29.15 -1.71 -16.69
N LYS A 325 -29.63 -0.46 -16.80
CA LYS A 325 -29.42 0.59 -15.77
C LYS A 325 -29.89 0.16 -14.37
N TRP A 326 -31.03 -0.51 -14.26
CA TRP A 326 -31.56 -1.02 -12.99
C TRP A 326 -30.64 -2.07 -12.35
N PHE A 327 -30.07 -2.96 -13.15
CA PHE A 327 -29.17 -4.02 -12.69
C PHE A 327 -27.80 -3.46 -12.32
N ILE A 328 -27.28 -2.55 -13.14
CA ILE A 328 -26.05 -1.80 -12.88
C ILE A 328 -26.17 -1.06 -11.55
N ASN A 329 -27.27 -0.33 -11.33
CA ASN A 329 -27.54 0.36 -10.07
C ASN A 329 -27.52 -0.62 -8.88
N PHE A 330 -28.18 -1.77 -9.00
CA PHE A 330 -28.12 -2.81 -7.98
C PHE A 330 -26.67 -3.28 -7.71
N LEU A 331 -25.86 -3.51 -8.74
CA LEU A 331 -24.45 -3.91 -8.56
C LEU A 331 -23.63 -2.82 -7.87
N GLU A 332 -23.85 -1.54 -8.19
CA GLU A 332 -23.17 -0.42 -7.53
C GLU A 332 -23.51 -0.36 -6.04
N VAL A 333 -24.80 -0.40 -5.70
CA VAL A 333 -25.26 -0.42 -4.29
C VAL A 333 -24.73 -1.66 -3.56
N PHE A 334 -24.77 -2.83 -4.20
CA PHE A 334 -24.25 -4.06 -3.63
C PHE A 334 -22.73 -3.97 -3.35
N ASN A 335 -21.95 -3.43 -4.30
CA ASN A 335 -20.51 -3.22 -4.13
C ASN A 335 -20.20 -2.28 -2.97
N ILE A 336 -20.93 -1.17 -2.84
CA ILE A 336 -20.78 -0.21 -1.73
C ILE A 336 -21.08 -0.90 -0.40
N VAL A 337 -22.21 -1.60 -0.27
CA VAL A 337 -22.60 -2.28 0.97
C VAL A 337 -21.60 -3.37 1.36
N ILE A 338 -21.17 -4.19 0.41
CA ILE A 338 -20.15 -5.23 0.65
C ILE A 338 -18.80 -4.59 1.05
N ALA A 339 -18.42 -3.46 0.43
CA ALA A 339 -17.23 -2.70 0.80
C ALA A 339 -17.26 -2.18 2.25
N ILE A 340 -18.42 -1.70 2.71
CA ILE A 340 -18.60 -1.20 4.08
C ILE A 340 -18.60 -2.35 5.11
N TYR A 341 -19.31 -3.45 4.83
CA TYR A 341 -19.58 -4.48 5.85
C TYR A 341 -18.61 -5.65 5.87
N THR A 342 -17.97 -5.98 4.74
CA THR A 342 -17.18 -7.20 4.59
C THR A 342 -15.70 -6.96 4.32
N GLN A 343 -15.28 -5.71 4.10
CA GLN A 343 -13.92 -5.37 3.71
C GLN A 343 -13.21 -4.51 4.77
N ASN A 344 -11.93 -4.25 4.54
CA ASN A 344 -11.01 -3.63 5.50
C ASN A 344 -11.17 -2.10 5.56
N ILE A 345 -12.36 -1.52 5.39
CA ILE A 345 -12.60 -0.07 5.51
C ILE A 345 -13.82 0.16 6.39
N GLN A 346 -13.64 0.98 7.43
CA GLN A 346 -14.71 1.47 8.28
C GLN A 346 -15.10 2.87 7.82
N TYR A 347 -16.39 3.09 7.62
CA TYR A 347 -16.97 4.40 7.33
C TYR A 347 -17.64 4.91 8.62
N ASN A 348 -17.43 6.17 8.99
CA ASN A 348 -18.04 6.82 10.14
C ASN A 348 -18.71 8.12 9.67
N ILE A 349 -19.83 8.49 10.28
CA ILE A 349 -20.45 9.79 10.06
C ILE A 349 -20.24 10.69 11.28
N ILE A 350 -19.86 11.95 11.06
CA ILE A 350 -19.82 13.00 12.09
C ILE A 350 -20.87 14.07 11.76
N LYS A 351 -21.72 14.41 12.72
CA LYS A 351 -22.65 15.55 12.64
C LYS A 351 -21.89 16.85 12.86
N ILE A 352 -22.11 17.86 12.03
CA ILE A 352 -21.27 19.08 12.02
C ILE A 352 -21.95 20.24 12.76
N GLU A 353 -23.29 20.29 12.81
CA GLU A 353 -24.03 21.39 13.46
C GLU A 353 -25.27 20.90 14.24
N ASP A 354 -25.48 21.49 15.42
CA ASP A 354 -26.71 21.44 16.22
C ASP A 354 -27.60 22.65 15.88
N GLU A 355 -28.18 22.67 14.69
CA GLU A 355 -29.37 23.50 14.49
C GLU A 355 -30.60 22.73 15.01
N GLN A 356 -31.35 23.36 15.92
CA GLN A 356 -32.62 22.81 16.39
C GLN A 356 -33.56 22.62 15.21
N PRO A 357 -34.04 21.39 14.94
CA PRO A 357 -35.00 21.20 13.87
C PRO A 357 -36.40 21.47 14.41
N ASP A 358 -37.09 22.47 13.86
CA ASP A 358 -38.56 22.59 13.96
C ASP A 358 -39.30 21.39 13.31
N ASN A 359 -38.58 20.39 12.79
CA ASN A 359 -39.18 19.16 12.29
C ASN A 359 -38.20 17.96 12.30
N PRO A 360 -38.35 16.98 13.21
CA PRO A 360 -37.43 15.83 13.34
C PRO A 360 -37.53 14.78 12.20
N ARG A 361 -38.15 15.12 11.07
CA ARG A 361 -38.39 14.19 9.93
C ARG A 361 -37.55 14.46 8.68
N VAL A 362 -36.75 15.52 8.63
CA VAL A 362 -35.91 15.85 7.46
C VAL A 362 -34.44 15.79 7.84
N ILE A 363 -33.76 14.70 7.48
CA ILE A 363 -32.29 14.62 7.55
C ILE A 363 -31.76 15.44 6.37
N SER A 364 -31.35 16.68 6.61
CA SER A 364 -30.60 17.48 5.62
C SER A 364 -29.26 16.79 5.35
N SER A 365 -28.98 16.41 4.10
CA SER A 365 -27.72 15.72 3.71
C SER A 365 -26.48 16.53 4.11
N ASP A 366 -26.57 17.86 4.23
CA ASP A 366 -25.43 18.73 4.50
C ASP A 366 -24.97 18.74 5.98
N SER A 367 -25.79 18.23 6.90
CA SER A 367 -25.51 18.23 8.35
C SER A 367 -24.50 17.17 8.83
N TYR A 368 -24.04 16.29 7.93
CA TYR A 368 -23.23 15.12 8.24
C TYR A 368 -22.05 14.93 7.26
N ARG A 369 -20.84 14.69 7.79
CA ARG A 369 -19.63 14.33 7.01
C ARG A 369 -19.32 12.84 7.13
N VAL A 370 -18.92 12.22 6.02
CA VAL A 370 -18.49 10.82 5.94
C VAL A 370 -16.97 10.75 6.00
N PHE A 371 -16.44 9.95 6.92
CA PHE A 371 -15.02 9.65 7.05
C PHE A 371 -14.80 8.17 6.83
N SER A 372 -13.77 7.80 6.06
CA SER A 372 -13.38 6.41 5.87
C SER A 372 -11.97 6.17 6.43
N GLN A 373 -11.79 5.05 7.11
CA GLN A 373 -10.51 4.59 7.64
C GLN A 373 -10.30 3.11 7.32
N LEU A 374 -9.07 2.69 7.04
CA LEU A 374 -8.79 1.26 6.91
C LEU A 374 -9.04 0.56 8.26
N LYS A 375 -9.87 -0.48 8.23
CA LYS A 375 -10.14 -1.38 9.34
C LYS A 375 -9.04 -2.43 9.40
N GLY A 376 -8.01 -2.16 10.20
CA GLY A 376 -7.03 -3.18 10.59
C GLY A 376 -7.51 -4.02 11.77
N TYR A 377 -6.70 -5.02 12.13
CA TYR A 377 -6.92 -5.80 13.35
C TYR A 377 -6.70 -4.92 14.58
N ASP A 378 -7.63 -4.98 15.54
CA ASP A 378 -7.42 -4.39 16.86
C ASP A 378 -6.63 -5.38 17.71
N LEU A 379 -5.35 -5.07 17.92
CA LEU A 379 -4.36 -5.85 18.67
C LEU A 379 -3.71 -4.98 19.75
N ARG A 380 -4.40 -3.92 20.20
CA ARG A 380 -3.91 -2.99 21.23
C ARG A 380 -3.60 -3.75 22.51
N GLY A 381 -2.43 -3.47 23.10
CA GLY A 381 -1.98 -4.08 24.36
C GLY A 381 -1.82 -5.60 24.34
N THR A 382 -1.89 -6.24 23.17
CA THR A 382 -1.76 -7.70 23.07
C THR A 382 -0.33 -8.14 23.32
N ASN A 383 -0.15 -9.31 23.94
CA ASN A 383 1.15 -9.94 24.05
C ASN A 383 1.38 -10.89 22.86
N LEU A 384 2.31 -10.50 22.01
CA LEU A 384 2.79 -11.19 20.80
C LEU A 384 4.31 -11.41 20.87
N SER A 385 4.90 -11.39 22.07
CA SER A 385 6.33 -11.59 22.26
C SER A 385 6.79 -12.93 21.68
N GLY A 386 7.85 -12.94 20.89
CA GLY A 386 8.39 -14.15 20.25
C GLY A 386 7.50 -14.77 19.17
N ALA A 387 6.37 -14.16 18.81
CA ALA A 387 5.45 -14.72 17.83
C ALA A 387 6.06 -14.77 16.43
N ASP A 388 5.75 -15.83 15.67
CA ASP A 388 6.06 -15.93 14.24
C ASP A 388 4.95 -15.27 13.42
N LEU A 389 5.24 -14.08 12.90
CA LEU A 389 4.35 -13.21 12.12
C LEU A 389 4.93 -12.92 10.73
N ARG A 390 5.81 -13.80 10.22
CA ARG A 390 6.44 -13.64 8.90
C ARG A 390 5.39 -13.54 7.79
N ASN A 391 5.61 -12.63 6.85
CA ASN A 391 4.73 -12.41 5.68
C ASN A 391 3.26 -12.11 6.03
N THR A 392 2.94 -11.76 7.28
CA THR A 392 1.57 -11.45 7.68
C THR A 392 1.10 -10.13 7.08
N LYS A 393 -0.22 -10.00 6.89
CA LYS A 393 -0.86 -8.78 6.39
C LYS A 393 -1.55 -8.07 7.54
N LEU A 394 -0.82 -7.17 8.20
CA LEU A 394 -1.25 -6.36 9.34
C LEU A 394 -1.42 -4.88 8.94
N ARG A 395 -1.71 -4.62 7.65
CA ARG A 395 -1.94 -3.27 7.14
C ARG A 395 -3.03 -2.56 7.94
N ALA A 396 -2.74 -1.35 8.40
CA ALA A 396 -3.62 -0.53 9.25
C ALA A 396 -4.01 -1.16 10.59
N ALA A 397 -3.33 -2.24 11.04
CA ALA A 397 -3.58 -2.83 12.35
C ALA A 397 -3.31 -1.82 13.47
N ASP A 398 -4.11 -1.90 14.53
CA ASP A 398 -3.92 -1.12 15.74
C ASP A 398 -3.19 -1.98 16.76
N LEU A 399 -1.88 -1.76 16.88
CA LEU A 399 -0.93 -2.46 17.74
C LEU A 399 -0.38 -1.52 18.84
N ARG A 400 -1.09 -0.43 19.15
CA ARG A 400 -0.65 0.53 20.17
C ARG A 400 -0.45 -0.18 21.52
N GLY A 401 0.71 0.03 22.11
CA GLY A 401 1.11 -0.61 23.37
C GLY A 401 1.23 -2.15 23.33
N ALA A 402 1.18 -2.78 22.15
CA ALA A 402 1.37 -4.23 22.04
C ALA A 402 2.81 -4.63 22.39
N ASN A 403 2.98 -5.81 22.98
CA ASN A 403 4.30 -6.40 23.21
C ASN A 403 4.64 -7.35 22.05
N LEU A 404 5.54 -6.94 21.17
CA LEU A 404 6.09 -7.68 20.03
C LEU A 404 7.58 -7.99 20.24
N SER A 405 8.09 -7.92 21.47
CA SER A 405 9.51 -8.18 21.77
C SER A 405 9.94 -9.55 21.27
N GLY A 406 11.07 -9.60 20.54
CA GLY A 406 11.60 -10.82 19.93
C GLY A 406 10.72 -11.47 18.85
N ALA A 407 9.60 -10.85 18.44
CA ALA A 407 8.72 -11.41 17.41
C ALA A 407 9.42 -11.43 16.05
N ASN A 408 9.03 -12.37 15.18
CA ASN A 408 9.51 -12.46 13.81
C ASN A 408 8.48 -11.89 12.84
N LEU A 409 8.69 -10.66 12.38
CA LEU A 409 7.86 -9.90 11.46
C LEU A 409 8.53 -9.74 10.08
N SER A 410 9.51 -10.57 9.75
CA SER A 410 10.24 -10.45 8.48
C SER A 410 9.25 -10.49 7.30
N GLN A 411 9.39 -9.55 6.36
CA GLN A 411 8.54 -9.42 5.17
C GLN A 411 7.03 -9.19 5.44
N ALA A 412 6.64 -8.88 6.69
CA ALA A 412 5.25 -8.53 6.99
C ALA A 412 4.86 -7.17 6.38
N ASP A 413 3.56 -7.00 6.12
CA ASP A 413 3.00 -5.71 5.70
C ASP A 413 2.27 -5.06 6.88
N LEU A 414 2.94 -4.08 7.49
CA LEU A 414 2.46 -3.21 8.57
C LEU A 414 2.23 -1.78 8.07
N SER A 415 2.05 -1.58 6.76
CA SER A 415 1.81 -0.23 6.22
C SER A 415 0.58 0.39 6.90
N LEU A 416 0.66 1.68 7.27
CA LEU A 416 -0.40 2.41 7.98
C LEU A 416 -0.76 1.87 9.38
N ALA A 417 -0.01 0.91 9.92
CA ALA A 417 -0.29 0.37 11.26
C ALA A 417 -0.04 1.43 12.34
N LYS A 418 -0.83 1.37 13.42
CA LYS A 418 -0.67 2.19 14.63
C LYS A 418 0.11 1.38 15.64
N LEU A 419 1.39 1.69 15.82
CA LEU A 419 2.36 1.00 16.69
C LEU A 419 2.91 1.95 17.78
N SER A 420 2.27 3.10 18.01
CA SER A 420 2.75 4.04 19.03
C SER A 420 2.83 3.36 20.41
N GLY A 421 3.97 3.53 21.07
CA GLY A 421 4.30 2.92 22.36
C GLY A 421 4.40 1.39 22.34
N ALA A 422 4.40 0.72 21.19
CA ALA A 422 4.59 -0.72 21.12
C ALA A 422 6.02 -1.12 21.50
N ASN A 423 6.18 -2.27 22.16
CA ASN A 423 7.49 -2.85 22.44
C ASN A 423 7.85 -3.84 21.33
N LEU A 424 8.78 -3.49 20.46
CA LEU A 424 9.35 -4.33 19.40
C LEU A 424 10.81 -4.72 19.68
N SER A 425 11.31 -4.52 20.91
CA SER A 425 12.72 -4.77 21.25
C SER A 425 13.17 -6.18 20.82
N GLY A 426 14.32 -6.26 20.15
CA GLY A 426 14.88 -7.52 19.63
C GLY A 426 14.08 -8.21 18.52
N ALA A 427 13.01 -7.60 18.00
CA ALA A 427 12.20 -8.20 16.94
C ALA A 427 12.95 -8.27 15.60
N ASN A 428 12.65 -9.30 14.80
CA ASN A 428 13.12 -9.40 13.42
C ASN A 428 12.12 -8.74 12.47
N LEU A 429 12.47 -7.58 11.93
CA LEU A 429 11.69 -6.76 11.01
C LEU A 429 12.34 -6.68 9.61
N SER A 430 13.20 -7.64 9.25
CA SER A 430 13.94 -7.58 7.98
C SER A 430 12.97 -7.55 6.78
N GLY A 431 13.12 -6.58 5.89
CA GLY A 431 12.24 -6.39 4.72
C GLY A 431 10.78 -6.07 5.05
N VAL A 432 10.44 -5.70 6.29
CA VAL A 432 9.07 -5.31 6.66
C VAL A 432 8.63 -4.07 5.89
N LYS A 433 7.33 -3.95 5.61
CA LYS A 433 6.74 -2.71 5.08
C LYS A 433 6.05 -1.96 6.20
N LEU A 434 6.56 -0.78 6.52
CA LEU A 434 6.07 0.13 7.55
C LEU A 434 5.67 1.50 6.97
N ILE A 435 5.41 1.56 5.66
CA ILE A 435 5.07 2.80 4.94
C ILE A 435 3.95 3.54 5.68
N THR A 436 4.18 4.80 6.06
CA THR A 436 3.19 5.64 6.77
C THR A 436 2.66 5.04 8.09
N ALA A 437 3.38 4.09 8.70
CA ALA A 437 3.04 3.58 10.03
C ALA A 437 3.39 4.61 11.12
N ASP A 438 2.71 4.49 12.25
CA ASP A 438 2.95 5.33 13.43
C ASP A 438 3.67 4.52 14.51
N LEU A 439 4.98 4.75 14.65
CA LEU A 439 5.89 4.15 15.63
C LEU A 439 6.36 5.19 16.68
N ASN A 440 5.59 6.26 16.89
CA ASN A 440 5.92 7.26 17.90
C ASN A 440 6.12 6.60 19.28
N SER A 441 7.27 6.88 19.90
CA SER A 441 7.66 6.36 21.22
C SER A 441 7.70 4.83 21.31
N ALA A 442 7.78 4.13 20.18
CA ALA A 442 7.94 2.67 20.16
C ALA A 442 9.36 2.27 20.58
N ASP A 443 9.49 1.12 21.23
CA ASP A 443 10.78 0.51 21.54
C ASP A 443 11.18 -0.45 20.41
N LEU A 444 12.13 -0.05 19.59
CA LEU A 444 12.75 -0.81 18.49
C LEU A 444 14.21 -1.14 18.81
N SER A 445 14.62 -1.10 20.08
CA SER A 445 16.00 -1.38 20.47
C SER A 445 16.43 -2.79 20.03
N SER A 446 17.66 -2.90 19.52
CA SER A 446 18.24 -4.16 19.02
C SER A 446 17.39 -4.88 17.95
N THR A 447 16.53 -4.18 17.22
CA THR A 447 15.74 -4.78 16.13
C THR A 447 16.56 -4.99 14.86
N ASN A 448 16.16 -5.97 14.05
CA ASN A 448 16.66 -6.10 12.68
C ASN A 448 15.68 -5.48 11.68
N LEU A 449 15.95 -4.28 11.20
CA LEU A 449 15.22 -3.54 10.16
C LEU A 449 15.94 -3.54 8.79
N GLY A 450 16.85 -4.49 8.55
CA GLY A 450 17.61 -4.58 7.31
C GLY A 450 16.69 -4.65 6.08
N GLY A 451 16.89 -3.74 5.13
CA GLY A 451 16.06 -3.63 3.92
C GLY A 451 14.58 -3.27 4.15
N ALA A 452 14.20 -2.80 5.34
CA ALA A 452 12.83 -2.40 5.63
C ALA A 452 12.39 -1.17 4.83
N ASP A 453 11.09 -1.08 4.51
CA ASP A 453 10.48 0.08 3.87
C ASP A 453 9.76 0.94 4.93
N LEU A 454 10.44 1.98 5.41
CA LEU A 454 10.03 2.92 6.45
C LEU A 454 9.64 4.30 5.86
N ARG A 455 9.30 4.38 4.57
CA ARG A 455 8.95 5.66 3.95
C ARG A 455 7.79 6.36 4.66
N ARG A 456 7.98 7.64 4.97
CA ARG A 456 6.98 8.50 5.65
C ARG A 456 6.49 7.94 7.00
N THR A 457 7.26 7.07 7.63
CA THR A 457 6.92 6.52 8.96
C THR A 457 7.14 7.58 10.02
N ASN A 458 6.25 7.62 11.02
CA ASN A 458 6.45 8.42 12.21
C ASN A 458 7.24 7.62 13.25
N LEU A 459 8.49 7.99 13.48
CA LEU A 459 9.44 7.40 14.43
C LEU A 459 9.85 8.42 15.50
N GLN A 460 9.08 9.49 15.70
CA GLN A 460 9.39 10.50 16.72
C GLN A 460 9.56 9.84 18.09
N GLN A 461 10.61 10.22 18.83
CA GLN A 461 10.91 9.70 20.16
C GLN A 461 11.06 8.17 20.26
N ALA A 462 11.18 7.46 19.14
CA ALA A 462 11.36 6.01 19.15
C ALA A 462 12.76 5.65 19.68
N ASN A 463 12.85 4.53 20.39
CA ASN A 463 14.12 3.95 20.83
C ASN A 463 14.60 2.95 19.77
N LEU A 464 15.67 3.24 19.05
CA LEU A 464 16.31 2.39 18.05
C LEU A 464 17.78 2.08 18.42
N ILE A 465 18.12 2.13 19.71
CA ILE A 465 19.47 1.85 20.19
C ILE A 465 19.91 0.45 19.70
N ASN A 466 21.11 0.34 19.12
CA ASN A 466 21.65 -0.90 18.55
C ASN A 466 20.80 -1.55 17.42
N ALA A 467 19.83 -0.84 16.83
CA ALA A 467 19.02 -1.40 15.74
C ALA A 467 19.83 -1.51 14.43
N SER A 468 19.55 -2.54 13.62
CA SER A 468 20.14 -2.71 12.29
C SER A 468 19.19 -2.21 11.22
N LEU A 469 19.44 -1.03 10.67
CA LEU A 469 18.69 -0.39 9.57
C LEU A 469 19.47 -0.41 8.23
N ASN A 470 20.42 -1.33 8.05
CA ASN A 470 21.24 -1.40 6.85
C ASN A 470 20.37 -1.54 5.58
N GLU A 471 20.66 -0.74 4.56
CA GLU A 471 19.93 -0.71 3.27
C GLU A 471 18.42 -0.45 3.39
N SER A 472 17.95 0.07 4.53
CA SER A 472 16.54 0.43 4.71
C SER A 472 16.16 1.72 3.98
N ASN A 473 14.86 1.90 3.72
CA ASN A 473 14.31 3.08 3.07
C ASN A 473 13.52 3.94 4.05
N LEU A 474 14.11 5.04 4.51
CA LEU A 474 13.55 6.03 5.44
C LEU A 474 13.19 7.35 4.73
N LEU A 475 12.97 7.35 3.42
CA LEU A 475 12.67 8.56 2.66
C LEU A 475 11.41 9.25 3.23
N HIS A 476 11.55 10.54 3.56
CA HIS A 476 10.55 11.37 4.25
C HIS A 476 10.09 10.87 5.64
N ALA A 477 10.82 9.96 6.30
CA ALA A 477 10.49 9.55 7.66
C ALA A 477 10.68 10.69 8.68
N ASP A 478 9.95 10.62 9.78
CA ASP A 478 10.02 11.58 10.88
C ASP A 478 10.66 10.93 12.11
N LEU A 479 11.94 11.20 12.36
CA LEU A 479 12.75 10.64 13.44
C LEU A 479 13.13 11.71 14.48
N GLN A 480 12.35 12.78 14.62
CA GLN A 480 12.68 13.86 15.56
C GLN A 480 12.80 13.32 16.98
N ASN A 481 13.89 13.66 17.65
CA ASN A 481 14.23 13.21 19.01
C ASN A 481 14.26 11.69 19.22
N ALA A 482 14.38 10.88 18.16
CA ALA A 482 14.59 9.44 18.28
C ALA A 482 16.01 9.13 18.78
N ASP A 483 16.19 7.97 19.42
CA ASP A 483 17.50 7.47 19.82
C ASP A 483 17.97 6.35 18.89
N LEU A 484 18.94 6.65 18.02
CA LEU A 484 19.62 5.72 17.12
C LEU A 484 21.09 5.53 17.53
N SER A 485 21.43 5.70 18.80
CA SER A 485 22.80 5.46 19.25
C SER A 485 23.25 4.03 18.97
N ASP A 486 24.47 3.91 18.45
CA ASP A 486 25.10 2.66 18.01
C ASP A 486 24.31 1.86 16.94
N ALA A 487 23.31 2.47 16.30
CA ALA A 487 22.53 1.84 15.24
C ALA A 487 23.34 1.69 13.94
N ASN A 488 23.03 0.65 13.17
CA ASN A 488 23.64 0.42 11.85
C ASN A 488 22.73 0.91 10.72
N LEU A 489 23.02 2.07 10.14
CA LEU A 489 22.32 2.68 9.00
C LEU A 489 23.13 2.61 7.70
N SER A 490 24.08 1.68 7.56
CA SER A 490 24.94 1.60 6.37
C SER A 490 24.11 1.44 5.10
N GLY A 491 24.32 2.31 4.12
CA GLY A 491 23.60 2.30 2.84
C GLY A 491 22.10 2.65 2.92
N ALA A 492 21.60 3.10 4.08
CA ALA A 492 20.20 3.49 4.21
C ALA A 492 19.88 4.75 3.41
N SER A 493 18.63 4.86 2.92
CA SER A 493 18.13 6.05 2.24
C SER A 493 17.29 6.89 3.19
N LEU A 494 17.81 8.05 3.62
CA LEU A 494 17.16 8.99 4.53
C LEU A 494 16.78 10.32 3.85
N GLN A 495 16.75 10.38 2.52
CA GLN A 495 16.52 11.63 1.80
C GLN A 495 15.24 12.33 2.30
N ASN A 496 15.33 13.64 2.56
CA ASN A 496 14.24 14.48 3.09
C ASN A 496 13.66 14.01 4.44
N ALA A 497 14.36 13.16 5.22
CA ALA A 497 13.92 12.78 6.56
C ALA A 497 14.07 13.94 7.55
N LYS A 498 13.20 13.96 8.56
CA LYS A 498 13.29 14.90 9.69
C LYS A 498 14.02 14.21 10.83
N LEU A 499 15.16 14.74 11.23
CA LEU A 499 16.09 14.16 12.20
C LEU A 499 16.52 15.23 13.24
N SER A 500 15.70 16.26 13.46
CA SER A 500 15.99 17.31 14.43
C SER A 500 16.11 16.71 15.84
N GLY A 501 17.19 17.04 16.54
CA GLY A 501 17.45 16.54 17.90
C GLY A 501 17.69 15.04 18.02
N VAL A 502 17.88 14.32 16.91
CA VAL A 502 18.11 12.86 16.94
C VAL A 502 19.44 12.52 17.62
N ASN A 503 19.49 11.41 18.37
CA ASN A 503 20.74 10.84 18.85
C ASN A 503 21.25 9.79 17.87
N LEU A 504 22.37 10.04 17.22
CA LEU A 504 23.09 9.16 16.29
C LEU A 504 24.54 8.92 16.77
N SER A 505 24.80 9.09 18.06
CA SER A 505 26.15 8.88 18.60
C SER A 505 26.61 7.43 18.37
N GLY A 506 27.84 7.27 17.89
CA GLY A 506 28.40 5.95 17.53
C GLY A 506 27.75 5.26 16.31
N ALA A 507 26.69 5.82 15.73
CA ALA A 507 25.94 5.16 14.65
C ALA A 507 26.79 4.98 13.38
N ASN A 508 26.53 3.89 12.66
CA ASN A 508 27.16 3.61 11.37
C ASN A 508 26.30 4.09 10.20
N LEU A 509 26.64 5.22 9.60
CA LEU A 509 25.98 5.84 8.44
C LEU A 509 26.84 5.72 7.16
N ASN A 510 27.74 4.73 7.09
CA ASN A 510 28.59 4.54 5.92
C ASN A 510 27.76 4.45 4.63
N ARG A 511 28.08 5.27 3.63
CA ARG A 511 27.38 5.34 2.34
C ARG A 511 25.87 5.63 2.42
N ALA A 512 25.37 6.14 3.56
CA ALA A 512 23.98 6.53 3.68
C ALA A 512 23.66 7.75 2.81
N ASP A 513 22.43 7.82 2.30
CA ASP A 513 21.92 8.97 1.56
C ASP A 513 21.09 9.87 2.48
N LEU A 514 21.69 10.98 2.90
CA LEU A 514 21.15 11.97 3.84
C LEU A 514 20.85 13.30 3.13
N ARG A 515 20.68 13.30 1.81
CA ARG A 515 20.37 14.52 1.06
C ARG A 515 19.11 15.21 1.57
N ASP A 516 19.16 16.54 1.65
CA ASP A 516 18.04 17.39 2.05
C ASP A 516 17.45 17.05 3.44
N THR A 517 18.22 16.41 4.32
CA THR A 517 17.77 16.04 5.67
C THR A 517 17.80 17.22 6.63
N LYS A 518 16.92 17.18 7.65
CA LYS A 518 16.91 18.15 8.75
C LYS A 518 17.53 17.53 10.00
N LEU A 519 18.81 17.78 10.23
CA LEU A 519 19.64 17.26 11.33
C LEU A 519 20.04 18.37 12.34
N ASN A 520 19.28 19.46 12.41
CA ASN A 520 19.56 20.55 13.35
C ASN A 520 19.52 20.03 14.80
N HIS A 521 20.51 20.43 15.60
CA HIS A 521 20.75 19.94 16.97
C HIS A 521 20.94 18.43 17.13
N ALA A 522 21.22 17.67 16.05
CA ALA A 522 21.48 16.24 16.15
C ALA A 522 22.79 15.93 16.88
N ASN A 523 22.84 14.81 17.60
CA ASN A 523 24.07 14.28 18.19
C ASN A 523 24.65 13.18 17.30
N LEU A 524 25.73 13.47 16.58
CA LEU A 524 26.47 12.56 15.70
C LEU A 524 27.88 12.27 16.24
N ARG A 525 28.11 12.42 17.55
CA ARG A 525 29.42 12.19 18.15
C ARG A 525 29.95 10.81 17.83
N GLY A 526 31.14 10.73 17.25
CA GLY A 526 31.80 9.47 16.88
C GLY A 526 31.12 8.68 15.75
N ALA A 527 30.08 9.22 15.11
CA ALA A 527 29.35 8.51 14.05
C ALA A 527 30.23 8.26 12.81
N ASN A 528 30.01 7.12 12.13
CA ASN A 528 30.70 6.79 10.89
C ASN A 528 29.89 7.24 9.67
N LEU A 529 30.26 8.38 9.08
CA LEU A 529 29.65 8.98 7.88
C LEU A 529 30.53 8.84 6.62
N LYS A 530 31.49 7.91 6.60
CA LYS A 530 32.39 7.73 5.45
C LYS A 530 31.59 7.51 4.18
N GLN A 531 31.93 8.24 3.12
CA GLN A 531 31.25 8.18 1.82
C GLN A 531 29.73 8.47 1.86
N ALA A 532 29.20 9.02 2.96
CA ALA A 532 27.80 9.40 3.03
C ALA A 532 27.51 10.64 2.15
N ASN A 533 26.27 10.77 1.71
CA ASN A 533 25.82 11.91 0.92
C ASN A 533 24.91 12.81 1.74
N LEU A 534 25.44 13.94 2.20
CA LEU A 534 24.78 14.97 3.00
C LEU A 534 24.55 16.27 2.22
N ASN A 535 24.52 16.21 0.88
CA ASN A 535 24.29 17.41 0.07
C ASN A 535 22.97 18.09 0.47
N ASN A 536 23.01 19.42 0.65
CA ASN A 536 21.90 20.25 1.16
C ASN A 536 21.35 19.87 2.55
N ALA A 537 22.02 19.03 3.33
CA ALA A 537 21.56 18.71 4.68
C ALA A 537 21.70 19.91 5.63
N ASN A 538 20.78 20.03 6.59
CA ASN A 538 20.86 21.04 7.65
C ASN A 538 21.34 20.41 8.96
N LEU A 539 22.60 20.68 9.33
CA LEU A 539 23.29 20.24 10.54
C LEU A 539 23.59 21.43 11.48
N CYS A 540 22.81 22.51 11.40
CA CYS A 540 22.96 23.67 12.26
C CYS A 540 22.94 23.25 13.74
N GLN A 541 23.96 23.69 14.50
CA GLN A 541 24.18 23.36 15.91
C GLN A 541 24.25 21.86 16.23
N ALA A 542 24.55 21.00 15.25
CA ALA A 542 24.75 19.57 15.49
C ALA A 542 26.11 19.29 16.15
N ASN A 543 26.19 18.21 16.92
CA ASN A 543 27.43 17.71 17.49
C ASN A 543 28.01 16.58 16.63
N LEU A 544 29.03 16.86 15.82
CA LEU A 544 29.80 15.89 15.03
C LEU A 544 31.23 15.68 15.60
N SER A 545 31.45 15.94 16.89
CA SER A 545 32.77 15.70 17.48
C SER A 545 33.22 14.25 17.26
N GLN A 546 34.47 14.07 16.83
CA GLN A 546 35.07 12.77 16.50
C GLN A 546 34.36 11.97 15.39
N ALA A 547 33.43 12.57 14.63
CA ALA A 547 32.74 11.89 13.54
C ALA A 547 33.68 11.58 12.37
N GLN A 548 33.43 10.46 11.68
CA GLN A 548 34.21 10.02 10.52
C GLN A 548 33.50 10.39 9.21
N LEU A 549 33.91 11.47 8.57
CA LEU A 549 33.33 12.05 7.34
C LEU A 549 34.25 11.88 6.11
N ASN A 550 35.21 10.96 6.14
CA ASN A 550 36.16 10.81 5.02
C ASN A 550 35.41 10.52 3.72
N HIS A 551 35.75 11.29 2.68
CA HIS A 551 35.15 11.20 1.34
C HIS A 551 33.62 11.36 1.30
N SER A 552 33.01 12.00 2.30
CA SER A 552 31.58 12.32 2.26
C SER A 552 31.30 13.51 1.34
N ASN A 553 30.10 13.54 0.76
CA ASN A 553 29.58 14.71 0.06
C ASN A 553 28.79 15.59 1.03
N LEU A 554 29.32 16.76 1.35
CA LEU A 554 28.75 17.80 2.22
C LEU A 554 28.52 19.11 1.43
N ASN A 555 28.43 19.06 0.10
CA ASN A 555 28.22 20.27 -0.69
C ASN A 555 26.91 20.96 -0.28
N HIS A 556 26.90 22.28 -0.17
CA HIS A 556 25.74 23.08 0.26
C HIS A 556 25.17 22.73 1.64
N VAL A 557 25.92 22.01 2.49
CA VAL A 557 25.49 21.69 3.85
C VAL A 557 25.42 22.96 4.70
N ASN A 558 24.47 23.02 5.64
CA ASN A 558 24.48 24.02 6.71
C ASN A 558 25.05 23.41 8.00
N LEU A 559 26.21 23.87 8.43
CA LEU A 559 26.93 23.50 9.66
C LEU A 559 27.08 24.68 10.63
N ASP A 560 26.27 25.73 10.49
CA ASP A 560 26.37 26.93 11.32
C ASP A 560 26.28 26.55 12.81
N GLY A 561 27.27 26.98 13.59
CA GLY A 561 27.38 26.69 15.03
C GLY A 561 27.59 25.21 15.40
N ALA A 562 27.84 24.33 14.43
CA ALA A 562 28.08 22.91 14.70
C ALA A 562 29.44 22.68 15.39
N ASN A 563 29.56 21.56 16.09
CA ASN A 563 30.80 21.09 16.71
C ASN A 563 31.39 19.94 15.90
N LEU A 564 32.51 20.16 15.21
CA LEU A 564 33.32 19.18 14.47
C LEU A 564 34.70 18.96 15.11
N THR A 565 34.85 19.20 16.42
CA THR A 565 36.13 18.96 17.11
C THR A 565 36.63 17.54 16.87
N GLN A 566 37.90 17.41 16.46
CA GLN A 566 38.54 16.12 16.15
C GLN A 566 37.84 15.29 15.05
N ALA A 567 36.95 15.87 14.24
CA ALA A 567 36.30 15.14 13.16
C ALA A 567 37.28 14.81 12.02
N HIS A 568 37.04 13.68 11.33
CA HIS A 568 37.85 13.25 10.19
C HIS A 568 37.15 13.56 8.87
N LEU A 569 37.58 14.60 8.16
CA LEU A 569 37.00 15.09 6.90
C LEU A 569 37.94 14.91 5.69
N ARG A 570 38.87 13.95 5.73
CA ARG A 570 39.85 13.78 4.66
C ARG A 570 39.15 13.54 3.33
N GLY A 571 39.45 14.38 2.33
CA GLY A 571 38.89 14.27 0.99
C GLY A 571 37.37 14.49 0.90
N ALA A 572 36.75 15.10 1.92
CA ALA A 572 35.33 15.44 1.87
C ALA A 572 35.07 16.65 0.95
N SER A 573 33.91 16.68 0.29
CA SER A 573 33.49 17.81 -0.54
C SER A 573 32.52 18.69 0.25
N LEU A 574 32.91 19.91 0.60
CA LEU A 574 32.13 20.91 1.32
C LEU A 574 31.99 22.21 0.50
N ASN A 575 31.91 22.12 -0.84
CA ASN A 575 31.75 23.31 -1.67
C ASN A 575 30.42 23.99 -1.34
N TYR A 576 30.43 25.32 -1.26
CA TYR A 576 29.25 26.13 -0.88
C TYR A 576 28.64 25.81 0.50
N ALA A 577 29.39 25.14 1.38
CA ALA A 577 28.92 24.85 2.73
C ALA A 577 28.88 26.12 3.61
N SER A 578 27.86 26.23 4.45
CA SER A 578 27.80 27.23 5.52
C SER A 578 28.41 26.63 6.78
N LEU A 579 29.47 27.23 7.30
CA LEU A 579 30.28 26.79 8.45
C LEU A 579 30.50 27.97 9.42
N ARG A 580 29.50 28.85 9.56
CA ARG A 580 29.64 30.05 10.39
C ARG A 580 29.71 29.68 11.84
N LYS A 581 30.70 30.22 12.56
CA LYS A 581 30.90 29.97 14.01
C LYS A 581 30.99 28.47 14.34
N THR A 582 31.37 27.63 13.39
CA THR A 582 31.56 26.20 13.57
C THR A 582 32.87 25.94 14.32
N ASN A 583 32.89 24.96 15.23
CA ASN A 583 34.11 24.54 15.90
C ASN A 583 34.74 23.35 15.17
N LEU A 584 35.87 23.58 14.52
CA LEU A 584 36.67 22.62 13.76
C LEU A 584 38.05 22.38 14.41
N SER A 585 38.20 22.68 15.70
CA SER A 585 39.49 22.50 16.40
C SER A 585 39.98 21.06 16.27
N TYR A 586 41.25 20.87 15.95
CA TYR A 586 41.88 19.56 15.74
C TYR A 586 41.26 18.70 14.63
N ALA A 587 40.39 19.25 13.78
CA ALA A 587 39.77 18.49 12.69
C ALA A 587 40.79 18.13 11.59
N GLN A 588 40.60 16.96 10.97
CA GLN A 588 41.45 16.49 9.87
C GLN A 588 40.79 16.78 8.52
N LEU A 589 41.17 17.87 7.87
CA LEU A 589 40.56 18.31 6.60
C LEU A 589 41.44 18.09 5.38
N SER A 590 42.52 17.30 5.49
CA SER A 590 43.47 17.16 4.38
C SER A 590 42.78 16.71 3.08
N HIS A 591 43.08 17.39 1.97
CA HIS A 591 42.44 17.21 0.66
C HIS A 591 40.93 17.51 0.58
N ALA A 592 40.35 18.16 1.59
CA ALA A 592 38.95 18.58 1.51
C ALA A 592 38.76 19.72 0.49
N GLN A 593 37.56 19.79 -0.09
CA GLN A 593 37.16 20.84 -1.02
C GLN A 593 36.20 21.79 -0.29
N LEU A 594 36.57 23.06 -0.14
CA LEU A 594 35.79 24.09 0.57
C LEU A 594 35.62 25.34 -0.30
N SER A 595 35.64 25.19 -1.63
CA SER A 595 35.46 26.33 -2.53
C SER A 595 34.10 26.99 -2.30
N TYR A 596 34.08 28.33 -2.22
CA TYR A 596 32.88 29.13 -1.92
C TYR A 596 32.20 28.82 -0.57
N GLY A 597 32.86 28.14 0.36
CA GLY A 597 32.31 27.92 1.71
C GLY A 597 32.34 29.19 2.58
N ASP A 598 31.37 29.34 3.48
CA ASP A 598 31.31 30.42 4.47
C ASP A 598 31.80 29.92 5.83
N LEU A 599 33.06 30.17 6.17
CA LEU A 599 33.70 29.81 7.43
C LEU A 599 33.76 30.99 8.41
N SER A 600 32.96 32.05 8.20
CA SER A 600 33.09 33.28 8.99
C SER A 600 32.90 33.03 10.50
N GLY A 601 33.85 33.54 11.28
CA GLY A 601 33.89 33.39 12.73
C GLY A 601 34.08 31.96 13.25
N SER A 602 34.45 30.99 12.40
CA SER A 602 34.72 29.61 12.81
C SER A 602 36.06 29.47 13.56
N GLU A 603 36.18 28.36 14.30
CA GLU A 603 37.35 28.01 15.11
C GLU A 603 38.06 26.82 14.49
N LEU A 604 39.26 27.01 13.93
CA LEU A 604 40.06 25.96 13.30
C LEU A 604 41.38 25.70 14.04
N SER A 605 41.57 26.12 15.28
CA SER A 605 42.85 25.94 15.98
C SER A 605 43.34 24.48 15.92
N TYR A 606 44.61 24.28 15.57
CA TYR A 606 45.26 22.96 15.43
C TYR A 606 44.71 22.05 14.30
N ALA A 607 43.80 22.54 13.45
CA ALA A 607 43.25 21.76 12.36
C ALA A 607 44.30 21.46 11.27
N GLN A 608 44.14 20.30 10.62
CA GLN A 608 45.05 19.81 9.56
C GLN A 608 44.46 20.08 8.18
N LEU A 609 44.74 21.25 7.61
CA LEU A 609 44.27 21.72 6.30
C LEU A 609 45.35 21.57 5.23
N ARG A 610 45.91 20.37 5.03
CA ARG A 610 46.89 20.14 3.96
C ARG A 610 46.18 19.93 2.62
N HIS A 611 46.63 20.60 1.57
CA HIS A 611 46.08 20.47 0.21
C HIS A 611 44.57 20.70 0.12
N VAL A 612 44.05 21.65 0.90
CA VAL A 612 42.64 22.02 0.93
C VAL A 612 42.38 23.10 -0.11
N ASP A 613 41.27 22.99 -0.83
CA ASP A 613 40.81 24.04 -1.74
C ASP A 613 39.87 25.01 -1.00
N LEU A 614 40.34 26.23 -0.72
CA LEU A 614 39.58 27.32 -0.10
C LEU A 614 39.32 28.47 -1.10
N THR A 615 39.30 28.16 -2.41
CA THR A 615 39.09 29.18 -3.45
C THR A 615 37.75 29.89 -3.26
N ASN A 616 37.75 31.22 -3.22
CA ASN A 616 36.58 32.08 -2.94
C ASN A 616 35.85 31.79 -1.61
N ALA A 617 36.48 31.11 -0.65
CA ALA A 617 35.88 30.89 0.67
C ALA A 617 35.86 32.18 1.50
N ASP A 618 34.88 32.31 2.40
CA ASP A 618 34.85 33.37 3.41
C ASP A 618 35.48 32.87 4.71
N LEU A 619 36.64 33.40 5.06
CA LEU A 619 37.39 33.13 6.30
C LEU A 619 37.38 34.34 7.23
N SER A 620 36.46 35.29 7.05
CA SER A 620 36.43 36.50 7.87
C SER A 620 36.25 36.17 9.35
N GLN A 621 37.06 36.80 10.21
CA GLN A 621 37.07 36.57 11.66
C GLN A 621 37.34 35.11 12.10
N THR A 622 37.82 34.25 11.20
CA THR A 622 38.12 32.85 11.50
C THR A 622 39.40 32.73 12.35
N ASN A 623 39.42 31.82 13.33
CA ASN A 623 40.63 31.48 14.07
C ASN A 623 41.38 30.33 13.39
N LEU A 624 42.56 30.60 12.81
CA LEU A 624 43.45 29.66 12.13
C LEU A 624 44.78 29.47 12.89
N MET A 625 44.81 29.74 14.20
CA MET A 625 46.00 29.54 15.02
C MET A 625 46.47 28.08 14.99
N ASP A 626 47.78 27.86 14.87
CA ASP A 626 48.40 26.53 14.84
C ASP A 626 47.84 25.58 13.76
N THR A 627 47.25 26.11 12.69
CA THR A 627 46.76 25.32 11.56
C THR A 627 47.88 24.93 10.60
N ASN A 628 47.77 23.73 10.05
CA ASN A 628 48.66 23.28 8.97
C ASN A 628 48.01 23.53 7.61
N LEU A 629 48.46 24.56 6.90
CA LEU A 629 47.92 24.99 5.61
C LEU A 629 48.79 24.56 4.40
N PHE A 630 49.72 23.63 4.59
CA PHE A 630 50.66 23.23 3.54
C PHE A 630 49.94 22.80 2.25
N GLY A 631 50.27 23.47 1.14
CA GLY A 631 49.74 23.15 -0.18
C GLY A 631 48.27 23.51 -0.41
N SER A 632 47.65 24.28 0.48
CA SER A 632 46.26 24.72 0.36
C SER A 632 46.10 25.95 -0.51
N ASN A 633 44.98 26.02 -1.24
CA ASN A 633 44.67 27.11 -2.16
C ASN A 633 43.76 28.15 -1.50
N LEU A 634 44.27 29.35 -1.27
CA LEU A 634 43.56 30.50 -0.67
C LEU A 634 43.22 31.59 -1.69
N GLN A 635 43.22 31.26 -2.99
CA GLN A 635 42.96 32.21 -4.05
C GLN A 635 41.58 32.86 -3.88
N LYS A 636 41.54 34.20 -3.86
CA LYS A 636 40.32 35.01 -3.68
C LYS A 636 39.52 34.73 -2.40
N ALA A 637 40.10 34.03 -1.42
CA ALA A 637 39.45 33.90 -0.12
C ALA A 637 39.34 35.26 0.58
N ASN A 638 38.21 35.53 1.22
CA ASN A 638 38.02 36.69 2.11
C ASN A 638 38.65 36.35 3.46
N VAL A 639 39.68 37.08 3.88
CA VAL A 639 40.44 36.78 5.11
C VAL A 639 40.39 37.94 6.12
N GLN A 640 39.41 38.84 5.97
CA GLN A 640 39.27 40.03 6.83
C GLN A 640 39.12 39.63 8.30
N GLY A 641 40.11 39.99 9.12
CA GLY A 641 40.16 39.67 10.55
C GLY A 641 40.46 38.21 10.88
N ALA A 642 40.82 37.38 9.89
CA ALA A 642 41.24 36.00 10.11
C ALA A 642 42.56 35.98 10.92
N LYS A 643 42.63 35.17 11.97
CA LYS A 643 43.81 35.10 12.86
C LYS A 643 44.70 33.94 12.47
N PHE A 644 45.95 34.20 12.13
CA PHE A 644 46.96 33.20 11.80
C PHE A 644 48.10 33.23 12.82
N TRP A 645 48.72 32.08 13.06
CA TRP A 645 50.01 32.05 13.75
C TRP A 645 51.09 32.62 12.82
N TYR A 646 52.00 33.45 13.33
CA TYR A 646 53.07 34.06 12.51
C TYR A 646 53.92 33.02 11.76
N ASN A 647 54.19 31.89 12.43
CA ASN A 647 54.93 30.75 11.89
C ASN A 647 54.04 29.71 11.21
N ALA A 648 52.80 30.07 10.85
CA ALA A 648 51.93 29.19 10.07
C ALA A 648 52.64 28.71 8.80
N VAL A 649 52.46 27.43 8.48
CA VAL A 649 53.06 26.76 7.33
C VAL A 649 52.38 27.24 6.04
N LEU A 650 52.75 28.44 5.60
CA LEU A 650 52.31 29.12 4.40
C LEU A 650 53.53 29.49 3.54
N PRO A 651 53.43 29.46 2.19
CA PRO A 651 54.48 29.98 1.33
C PRO A 651 54.77 31.46 1.66
N ASP A 652 56.05 31.83 1.81
CA ASP A 652 56.46 33.18 2.24
C ASP A 652 55.90 34.29 1.33
N LYS A 653 55.66 33.99 0.05
CA LYS A 653 55.09 34.94 -0.92
C LYS A 653 53.62 35.30 -0.65
N ILE A 654 52.86 34.46 0.07
CA ILE A 654 51.41 34.62 0.26
C ILE A 654 51.10 35.43 1.53
N LYS A 655 51.98 35.42 2.54
CA LYS A 655 51.73 36.13 3.82
C LYS A 655 51.44 37.63 3.63
N PRO A 656 52.25 38.41 2.88
CA PRO A 656 51.97 39.84 2.67
C PRO A 656 50.65 40.10 1.93
N GLU A 657 50.28 39.22 0.98
CA GLU A 657 49.01 39.30 0.25
C GLU A 657 47.81 39.06 1.17
N LEU A 658 47.95 38.17 2.16
CA LEU A 658 46.91 37.93 3.17
C LEU A 658 46.77 39.12 4.13
N GLU A 659 47.88 39.70 4.58
CA GLU A 659 47.88 40.89 5.44
C GLU A 659 47.20 42.09 4.76
N GLN A 660 47.49 42.34 3.49
CA GLN A 660 46.82 43.40 2.70
C GLN A 660 45.32 43.18 2.56
N ARG A 661 44.86 41.92 2.59
CA ARG A 661 43.44 41.53 2.59
C ARG A 661 42.82 41.51 3.99
N GLY A 662 43.54 41.99 5.01
CA GLY A 662 43.04 42.17 6.38
C GLY A 662 43.25 40.97 7.31
N ALA A 663 44.10 40.00 6.96
CA ALA A 663 44.49 38.93 7.88
C ALA A 663 45.37 39.47 9.03
N ILE A 664 45.26 38.86 10.21
CA ILE A 664 45.99 39.22 11.42
C ILE A 664 46.97 38.09 11.75
N PHE A 665 48.28 38.36 11.69
CA PHE A 665 49.31 37.41 12.12
C PHE A 665 49.73 37.69 13.56
N ILE A 666 49.60 36.69 14.44
CA ILE A 666 49.92 36.79 15.86
C ILE A 666 51.27 36.13 16.12
N VAL A 667 52.19 36.90 16.69
CA VAL A 667 53.48 36.41 17.22
C VAL A 667 53.25 36.15 18.71
N ASN A 668 53.38 34.91 19.18
CA ASN A 668 53.55 34.69 20.61
C ASN A 668 55.00 35.06 20.96
N GLY A 669 55.17 36.01 21.89
CA GLY A 669 56.44 36.34 22.51
C GLY A 669 56.92 35.26 23.48
#